data_AF-A0A815HX06-F1
#
_entry.id   AF-A0A815HX06-F1
#
_cell.length_a   1.000
_cell.length_b   1.000
_cell.length_c   1.000
_cell.angle_alpha   90.00
_cell.angle_beta   90.00
_cell.angle_gamma   90.00
#
_symmetry.space_group_name_H-M   'P 1'
#
loop_
_entity.id
_entity.type
_entity.pdbx_description
1 polymer ?
#
loop_
_entity_poly.entity_id
_entity_poly.type
_entity_poly.pdbx_seq_one_letter_code
_entity_poly.pdbx_strand_id
1 'polypeptide(L)'
;MINDNSAELDIEVIEEENDSITLDFEKTVTSKETSSPISKLSSNIEKNSLNTSSKSKRYCKFNTDWIKISKYVSFLQECRTDSSLAHCSVCKSNFSIANGGKYLIDRHLEQTNHKRLAEAEAKHKSHSMFDFIPPSSELTKLIAAEITLVYHGIRHGHSYSSQACTADVSKKLFQDSTIGKNLTCGRTKARDIAVNALAPFISAQITEKINKVGYYSLSFDASNKGHKKMFPVLANYFTIERGIERSVIEVIELINETADHVTASLREILQMNNLDIQNMTSIGADNTNVNYGRNHSVFTLLKCDISHLKKGNCFSHVLNNSVKISHVHLVIDVESILSKLYGHFSSSTKRVENLKEYFDFVSQDHLLLLKHINIRWLSLYPSIERLLKVFEPLCAYFLGLGDEDDFPCPPIISMFFTSTSAKCTMYFLHNVLFDVQKKSLELQRHYISIADLSRIITSLLSKLNDRLKQNYFGYQTKVLLNSLSDSDRTKLNQSFIDYISSVIQYIEKYYDGQSELAELTAVFGICDIDQIKFHQIHDCVTFLMLDVDHDKLFDELNTLQSLFKEVTAYREPLCEQIRKYIGDGVCDSAGNITGDQDDESDDEELFHKSTIQIHEKENQIRPDQLWCYLLSKSTSLCSEMMKVLAYVYSIPCSNAFAEGVFSHMKHVWTPSRNSMSNETVAAELKIRVNSKMKCKDFYSFAQSQPELIKSAKSKQKYSYVKKRVSANANRENLL
;
A
#
# COMPACT_ATOMS: atom_id res chain seq x y z
N MET A 1 -37.77 -27.66 34.19
CA MET A 1 -37.40 -26.94 35.41
C MET A 1 -35.96 -27.31 35.70
N ILE A 2 -35.05 -26.32 35.78
CA ILE A 2 -33.65 -26.45 36.24
C ILE A 2 -32.80 -27.29 35.24
N ASN A 3 -31.79 -26.77 34.51
CA ASN A 3 -30.52 -26.12 34.90
C ASN A 3 -29.54 -27.11 35.60
N ASP A 4 -28.22 -27.02 35.50
CA ASP A 4 -27.37 -26.03 34.81
C ASP A 4 -25.98 -26.61 34.45
N ASN A 5 -25.21 -25.84 33.69
CA ASN A 5 -23.73 -25.80 33.63
C ASN A 5 -22.93 -27.09 33.30
N SER A 6 -22.42 -27.13 32.07
CA SER A 6 -21.05 -27.59 31.79
C SER A 6 -20.30 -26.44 31.12
N ALA A 7 -19.27 -25.88 31.78
CA ALA A 7 -18.62 -24.66 31.33
C ALA A 7 -17.67 -24.90 30.14
N GLU A 8 -17.74 -24.04 29.14
CA GLU A 8 -16.66 -23.84 28.17
C GLU A 8 -15.54 -23.03 28.84
N LEU A 9 -14.29 -23.42 28.60
CA LEU A 9 -13.11 -22.70 29.11
C LEU A 9 -12.55 -21.81 27.98
N ASP A 10 -12.99 -20.56 27.95
CA ASP A 10 -12.33 -19.52 27.17
C ASP A 10 -10.90 -19.32 27.69
N ILE A 11 -9.92 -19.45 26.80
CA ILE A 11 -8.53 -19.09 27.06
C ILE A 11 -8.26 -17.76 26.37
N GLU A 12 -8.36 -16.67 27.13
CA GLU A 12 -7.89 -15.36 26.69
C GLU A 12 -6.36 -15.40 26.52
N VAL A 13 -5.89 -15.21 25.29
CA VAL A 13 -4.46 -15.00 25.03
C VAL A 13 -4.17 -13.52 25.28
N ILE A 14 -3.60 -13.22 26.45
CA ILE A 14 -3.07 -11.91 26.78
C ILE A 14 -1.74 -11.74 26.04
N GLU A 15 -1.67 -10.79 25.11
CA GLU A 15 -0.39 -10.33 24.54
C GLU A 15 0.23 -9.32 25.53
N GLU A 16 1.27 -9.72 26.27
CA GLU A 16 1.95 -8.85 27.22
C GLU A 16 2.89 -7.86 26.53
N GLU A 17 2.53 -6.58 26.52
CA GLU A 17 3.42 -5.47 26.12
C GLU A 17 4.57 -5.31 27.13
N ASN A 18 5.73 -5.87 26.80
CA ASN A 18 6.96 -5.67 27.59
C ASN A 18 7.69 -4.38 27.17
N ASP A 19 7.29 -3.25 27.76
CA ASP A 19 8.02 -1.98 27.65
C ASP A 19 8.38 -1.46 29.05
N SER A 20 9.67 -1.50 29.40
CA SER A 20 10.15 -1.08 30.73
C SER A 20 11.52 -0.40 30.68
N ILE A 21 11.50 0.93 30.50
CA ILE A 21 12.64 1.81 30.77
C ILE A 21 12.18 2.92 31.73
N THR A 22 12.59 2.79 32.99
CA THR A 22 12.43 3.84 34.00
C THR A 22 13.37 5.02 33.73
N LEU A 23 12.88 6.24 33.90
CA LEU A 23 13.68 7.44 34.07
C LEU A 23 13.14 8.25 35.26
N ASP A 24 13.91 8.28 36.33
CA ASP A 24 13.58 9.05 37.53
C ASP A 24 13.67 10.57 37.27
N PHE A 25 12.75 11.31 37.88
CA PHE A 25 12.93 12.73 38.16
C PHE A 25 12.38 13.05 39.55
N GLU A 26 13.28 13.17 40.52
CA GLU A 26 12.92 13.58 41.88
C GLU A 26 12.39 15.01 41.92
N LYS A 27 11.46 15.23 42.85
CA LYS A 27 10.95 16.57 43.19
C LYS A 27 11.86 17.21 44.23
N THR A 28 12.10 18.51 44.11
CA THR A 28 12.44 19.35 45.28
C THR A 28 11.29 20.31 45.56
N VAL A 29 10.74 20.26 46.78
CA VAL A 29 9.60 21.09 47.22
C VAL A 29 9.87 21.67 48.61
N THR A 30 9.88 22.99 48.69
CA THR A 30 9.72 23.78 49.92
C THR A 30 9.10 25.14 49.54
N SER A 31 8.09 25.69 50.21
CA SER A 31 7.13 25.20 51.21
C SER A 31 6.14 26.35 51.54
N LYS A 32 4.87 26.04 51.81
CA LYS A 32 3.95 26.60 52.85
C LYS A 32 4.11 28.09 53.30
N GLU A 33 3.06 28.89 53.51
CA GLU A 33 1.58 28.73 53.41
C GLU A 33 0.95 30.17 53.28
N THR A 34 -0.27 30.61 53.66
CA THR A 34 -1.34 30.12 54.56
C THR A 34 -2.70 30.77 54.22
N SER A 35 -3.81 30.13 54.62
CA SER A 35 -5.12 30.72 54.99
C SER A 35 -5.83 31.77 54.10
N SER A 36 -6.84 31.28 53.35
CA SER A 36 -8.19 31.90 53.22
C SER A 36 -8.99 31.70 54.53
N PRO A 37 -10.33 31.98 54.65
CA PRO A 37 -11.33 32.65 53.78
C PRO A 37 -11.99 33.87 54.52
N ILE A 38 -13.15 34.50 54.22
CA ILE A 38 -14.52 34.10 53.80
C ILE A 38 -15.24 35.26 53.04
N SER A 39 -16.26 34.91 52.25
CA SER A 39 -17.14 35.78 51.43
C SER A 39 -18.19 36.59 52.24
N LYS A 40 -18.85 37.66 51.72
CA LYS A 40 -19.99 37.62 50.78
C LYS A 40 -20.52 39.01 50.33
N LEU A 41 -21.15 39.01 49.15
CA LEU A 41 -22.32 39.79 48.65
C LEU A 41 -22.38 41.35 48.67
N SER A 42 -22.22 41.90 47.45
CA SER A 42 -23.22 42.68 46.66
C SER A 42 -23.83 44.04 47.12
N SER A 43 -23.56 45.04 46.26
CA SER A 43 -24.49 46.05 45.67
C SER A 43 -25.22 47.11 46.52
N ASN A 44 -24.88 48.40 46.30
CA ASN A 44 -25.72 49.44 45.63
C ASN A 44 -24.99 50.81 45.60
N ILE A 45 -24.71 51.42 44.43
CA ILE A 45 -25.50 52.41 43.63
C ILE A 45 -25.16 53.89 43.94
N GLU A 46 -25.11 54.71 42.87
CA GLU A 46 -25.09 56.20 42.80
C GLU A 46 -23.89 57.04 43.30
N LYS A 47 -23.26 57.79 42.37
CA LYS A 47 -23.62 59.22 42.16
C LYS A 47 -23.12 59.82 40.83
N ASN A 48 -23.76 60.92 40.42
CA ASN A 48 -23.80 61.46 39.05
C ASN A 48 -22.73 62.52 38.73
N SER A 49 -22.38 62.59 37.43
CA SER A 49 -22.25 63.80 36.55
C SER A 49 -21.28 64.95 36.96
N LEU A 50 -20.65 65.69 36.03
CA LEU A 50 -21.23 66.43 34.89
C LEU A 50 -20.26 66.60 33.69
N ASN A 51 -20.83 66.96 32.54
CA ASN A 51 -20.12 67.19 31.27
C ASN A 51 -19.50 68.59 31.15
N THR A 52 -18.40 68.70 30.39
CA THR A 52 -18.25 69.78 29.39
C THR A 52 -17.94 69.15 28.03
N SER A 53 -18.48 69.71 26.95
CA SER A 53 -18.58 69.02 25.65
C SER A 53 -17.58 69.56 24.62
N SER A 54 -16.71 68.67 24.13
CA SER A 54 -16.00 68.86 22.85
C SER A 54 -16.60 67.93 21.79
N LYS A 55 -16.58 68.35 20.51
CA LYS A 55 -17.09 67.53 19.41
C LYS A 55 -16.12 66.38 19.13
N SER A 56 -16.39 65.22 19.74
CA SER A 56 -15.65 63.98 19.48
C SER A 56 -15.58 63.68 17.98
N LYS A 57 -14.36 63.52 17.46
CA LYS A 57 -14.13 63.03 16.10
C LYS A 57 -14.65 61.58 16.05
N ARG A 58 -15.65 61.30 15.20
CA ARG A 58 -16.17 59.93 14.99
C ARG A 58 -15.09 59.05 14.36
N TYR A 59 -14.32 58.38 15.22
CA TYR A 59 -13.27 57.45 14.83
C TYR A 59 -13.92 56.19 14.24
N CYS A 60 -13.81 56.04 12.92
CA CYS A 60 -14.48 54.99 12.18
C CYS A 60 -13.65 53.69 12.18
N LYS A 61 -14.25 52.61 12.65
CA LYS A 61 -13.69 51.25 12.55
C LYS A 61 -14.17 50.55 11.27
N PHE A 62 -13.40 49.55 10.83
CA PHE A 62 -13.75 48.69 9.72
C PHE A 62 -15.08 47.98 9.99
N ASN A 63 -16.01 48.04 9.02
CA ASN A 63 -17.25 47.27 9.07
C ASN A 63 -17.16 46.13 8.05
N THR A 64 -17.30 44.89 8.51
CA THR A 64 -17.24 43.67 7.70
C THR A 64 -18.32 43.61 6.61
N ASP A 65 -19.46 44.29 6.79
CA ASP A 65 -20.48 44.44 5.76
C ASP A 65 -19.98 45.21 4.52
N TRP A 66 -18.93 46.03 4.64
CA TRP A 66 -18.36 46.70 3.47
C TRP A 66 -17.71 45.70 2.49
N ILE A 67 -17.21 44.56 2.96
CA ILE A 67 -16.70 43.50 2.09
C ILE A 67 -17.84 42.87 1.26
N LYS A 68 -19.08 42.88 1.77
CA LYS A 68 -20.28 42.37 1.07
C LYS A 68 -20.77 43.31 -0.05
N ILE A 69 -20.27 44.56 -0.11
CA ILE A 69 -20.65 45.53 -1.15
C ILE A 69 -19.94 45.16 -2.46
N SER A 70 -20.70 44.93 -3.53
CA SER A 70 -20.19 44.55 -4.86
C SER A 70 -19.07 45.46 -5.41
N LYS A 71 -19.10 46.77 -5.09
CA LYS A 71 -18.04 47.74 -5.44
C LYS A 71 -16.69 47.46 -4.76
N TYR A 72 -16.67 46.76 -3.62
CA TYR A 72 -15.48 46.59 -2.76
C TYR A 72 -15.02 45.14 -2.59
N VAL A 73 -15.93 44.16 -2.75
CA VAL A 73 -15.66 42.71 -2.55
C VAL A 73 -14.44 42.18 -3.31
N SER A 74 -14.08 42.81 -4.42
CA SER A 74 -12.94 42.43 -5.27
C SER A 74 -11.56 42.82 -4.71
N PHE A 75 -11.47 43.77 -3.78
CA PHE A 75 -10.17 44.28 -3.29
C PHE A 75 -10.08 44.55 -1.79
N LEU A 76 -11.21 44.77 -1.11
CA LEU A 76 -11.24 45.29 0.27
C LEU A 76 -11.12 44.15 1.29
N GLN A 77 -10.20 44.30 2.23
CA GLN A 77 -9.98 43.34 3.32
C GLN A 77 -9.80 44.08 4.66
N GLU A 78 -10.10 43.40 5.75
CA GLU A 78 -9.89 43.92 7.11
C GLU A 78 -8.39 43.92 7.47
N CYS A 79 -7.93 44.97 8.15
CA CYS A 79 -6.56 45.04 8.64
C CYS A 79 -6.45 44.31 9.99
N ARG A 80 -5.79 43.14 9.99
CA ARG A 80 -5.64 42.26 11.17
C ARG A 80 -5.02 42.91 12.42
N THR A 81 -4.32 44.03 12.28
CA THR A 81 -3.58 44.70 13.36
C THR A 81 -4.17 46.02 13.81
N ASP A 82 -5.07 46.64 13.04
CA ASP A 82 -5.73 47.89 13.42
C ASP A 82 -7.08 48.06 12.70
N SER A 83 -8.16 48.02 13.49
CA SER A 83 -9.53 48.29 13.04
C SER A 83 -9.76 49.68 12.41
N SER A 84 -8.82 50.62 12.54
CA SER A 84 -8.86 51.97 11.92
C SER A 84 -8.34 52.00 10.47
N LEU A 85 -7.82 50.87 9.99
CA LEU A 85 -7.27 50.68 8.65
C LEU A 85 -8.09 49.65 7.85
N ALA A 86 -8.10 49.83 6.54
CA ALA A 86 -8.52 48.82 5.57
C ALA A 86 -7.29 48.35 4.78
N HIS A 87 -7.25 47.07 4.39
CA HIS A 87 -6.27 46.55 3.45
C HIS A 87 -6.84 46.51 2.04
N CYS A 88 -6.04 46.87 1.04
CA CYS A 88 -6.36 46.72 -0.38
C CYS A 88 -5.46 45.64 -1.00
N SER A 89 -6.04 44.53 -1.47
CA SER A 89 -5.27 43.44 -2.09
C SER A 89 -4.64 43.82 -3.44
N VAL A 90 -5.27 44.73 -4.19
CA VAL A 90 -4.76 45.29 -5.46
C VAL A 90 -3.51 46.14 -5.22
N CYS A 91 -3.54 47.03 -4.22
CA CYS A 91 -2.39 47.88 -3.85
C CYS A 91 -1.39 47.20 -2.90
N LYS A 92 -1.77 46.08 -2.30
CA LYS A 92 -1.03 45.34 -1.24
C LYS A 92 -0.66 46.22 -0.04
N SER A 93 -1.50 47.20 0.28
CA SER A 93 -1.22 48.26 1.25
C SER A 93 -2.40 48.52 2.18
N ASN A 94 -2.10 48.85 3.44
CA ASN A 94 -3.08 49.37 4.38
C ASN A 94 -3.33 50.87 4.14
N PHE A 95 -4.58 51.32 4.29
CA PHE A 95 -4.96 52.73 4.22
C PHE A 95 -5.96 53.07 5.33
N SER A 96 -5.90 54.29 5.88
CA SER A 96 -6.76 54.67 7.01
C SER A 96 -8.17 55.01 6.58
N ILE A 97 -9.14 54.47 7.32
CA ILE A 97 -10.57 54.77 7.26
C ILE A 97 -11.03 55.63 8.45
N ALA A 98 -10.17 55.83 9.46
CA ALA A 98 -10.50 56.41 10.76
C ALA A 98 -11.31 57.73 10.73
N ASN A 99 -11.06 58.62 9.76
CA ASN A 99 -11.67 59.96 9.69
C ASN A 99 -12.74 60.11 8.58
N GLY A 100 -13.27 59.01 8.03
CA GLY A 100 -14.29 59.10 6.97
C GLY A 100 -14.93 57.78 6.50
N GLY A 101 -14.51 56.63 7.03
CA GLY A 101 -15.10 55.32 6.74
C GLY A 101 -15.16 55.00 5.26
N LYS A 102 -16.35 54.60 4.79
CA LYS A 102 -16.65 54.26 3.39
C LYS A 102 -16.20 55.32 2.37
N TYR A 103 -16.30 56.62 2.67
CA TYR A 103 -15.84 57.67 1.76
C TYR A 103 -14.33 57.57 1.46
N LEU A 104 -13.52 57.13 2.43
CA LEU A 104 -12.07 56.96 2.23
C LEU A 104 -11.74 55.71 1.41
N ILE A 105 -12.65 54.72 1.36
CA ILE A 105 -12.58 53.56 0.47
C ILE A 105 -12.93 53.95 -0.97
N ASP A 106 -14.00 54.74 -1.16
CA ASP A 106 -14.34 55.31 -2.47
C ASP A 106 -13.21 56.21 -2.99
N ARG A 107 -12.64 57.07 -2.14
CA ARG A 107 -11.49 57.91 -2.49
C ARG A 107 -10.21 57.09 -2.78
N HIS A 108 -10.05 55.91 -2.19
CA HIS A 108 -8.91 55.03 -2.50
C HIS A 108 -9.02 54.44 -3.90
N LEU A 109 -10.21 54.00 -4.33
CA LEU A 109 -10.48 53.56 -5.71
C LEU A 109 -10.16 54.64 -6.75
N GLU A 110 -10.30 55.91 -6.38
CA GLU A 110 -10.03 57.04 -7.26
C GLU A 110 -8.54 57.35 -7.44
N GLN A 111 -7.66 56.84 -6.56
CA GLN A 111 -6.22 57.09 -6.60
C GLN A 111 -5.57 56.50 -7.85
N THR A 112 -4.63 57.25 -8.45
CA THR A 112 -3.88 56.87 -9.66
C THR A 112 -3.13 55.55 -9.51
N ASN A 113 -2.58 55.27 -8.32
CA ASN A 113 -1.92 54.00 -8.04
C ASN A 113 -2.90 52.80 -8.09
N HIS A 114 -4.07 52.92 -7.46
CA HIS A 114 -5.08 51.87 -7.49
C HIS A 114 -5.57 51.60 -8.91
N LYS A 115 -5.92 52.65 -9.66
CA LYS A 115 -6.37 52.55 -11.06
C LYS A 115 -5.33 51.85 -11.94
N ARG A 116 -4.06 52.28 -11.89
CA ARG A 116 -2.96 51.69 -12.67
C ARG A 116 -2.75 50.20 -12.36
N LEU A 117 -2.87 49.79 -11.10
CA LEU A 117 -2.72 48.39 -10.69
C LEU A 117 -3.94 47.54 -11.08
N ALA A 118 -5.16 48.07 -10.93
CA ALA A 118 -6.39 47.41 -11.37
C ALA A 118 -6.44 47.23 -12.90
N GLU A 119 -5.99 48.22 -13.67
CA GLU A 119 -5.85 48.12 -15.13
C GLU A 119 -4.82 47.05 -15.56
N ALA A 120 -3.74 46.89 -14.80
CA ALA A 120 -2.75 45.83 -15.05
C ALA A 120 -3.33 44.44 -14.76
N GLU A 121 -4.06 44.26 -13.66
CA GLU A 121 -4.81 43.01 -13.40
C GLU A 121 -5.88 42.73 -14.46
N ALA A 122 -6.59 43.75 -14.95
CA ALA A 122 -7.59 43.59 -16.00
C ALA A 122 -6.95 43.12 -17.32
N LYS A 123 -5.84 43.74 -17.73
CA LYS A 123 -5.06 43.34 -18.92
C LYS A 123 -4.47 41.93 -18.80
N HIS A 124 -4.18 41.46 -17.58
CA HIS A 124 -3.78 40.07 -17.33
C HIS A 124 -4.94 39.06 -17.35
N LYS A 125 -6.20 39.51 -17.30
CA LYS A 125 -7.41 38.66 -17.44
C LYS A 125 -7.90 38.60 -18.90
N SER A 126 -7.64 39.62 -19.72
CA SER A 126 -8.14 39.74 -21.10
C SER A 126 -7.24 39.09 -22.17
N HIS A 127 -6.96 37.78 -22.07
CA HIS A 127 -6.34 37.00 -23.14
C HIS A 127 -6.94 35.57 -23.25
N SER A 128 -8.21 35.49 -23.66
CA SER A 128 -8.86 34.24 -24.08
C SER A 128 -8.41 33.82 -25.49
N MET A 129 -7.12 33.56 -25.64
CA MET A 129 -6.48 33.01 -26.86
C MET A 129 -6.03 31.55 -26.61
N PHE A 130 -6.65 30.86 -25.64
CA PHE A 130 -6.13 29.60 -25.10
C PHE A 130 -7.10 28.43 -25.08
N ASP A 131 -8.35 28.64 -25.48
CA ASP A 131 -9.40 27.62 -25.40
C ASP A 131 -9.40 26.62 -26.58
N PHE A 132 -8.53 26.83 -27.57
CA PHE A 132 -8.18 25.81 -28.56
C PHE A 132 -6.69 25.85 -28.92
N ILE A 133 -5.91 24.94 -28.33
CA ILE A 133 -4.52 24.68 -28.74
C ILE A 133 -4.57 23.46 -29.67
N PRO A 134 -4.31 23.59 -30.99
CA PRO A 134 -4.22 22.42 -31.86
C PRO A 134 -3.05 21.53 -31.39
N PRO A 135 -3.19 20.18 -31.47
CA PRO A 135 -2.20 19.25 -30.90
C PRO A 135 -0.80 19.37 -31.51
N SER A 136 -0.66 20.04 -32.66
CA SER A 136 0.60 20.30 -33.36
C SER A 136 1.47 21.42 -32.77
N SER A 137 0.99 22.23 -31.82
CA SER A 137 1.73 23.41 -31.34
C SER A 137 3.06 23.05 -30.66
N GLU A 138 4.13 23.84 -30.89
CA GLU A 138 5.41 23.63 -30.20
C GLU A 138 5.29 23.70 -28.67
N LEU A 139 4.36 24.52 -28.16
CA LEU A 139 4.07 24.59 -26.73
C LEU A 139 3.50 23.27 -26.18
N THR A 140 2.65 22.57 -26.96
CA THR A 140 2.18 21.21 -26.63
C THR A 140 3.36 20.25 -26.53
N LYS A 141 4.28 20.29 -27.51
CA LYS A 141 5.47 19.45 -27.56
C LYS A 141 6.44 19.71 -26.41
N LEU A 142 6.57 20.97 -25.99
CA LEU A 142 7.39 21.40 -24.86
C LEU A 142 6.79 20.94 -23.53
N ILE A 143 5.50 21.17 -23.29
CA ILE A 143 4.82 20.72 -22.07
C ILE A 143 4.86 19.20 -21.96
N ALA A 144 4.62 18.46 -23.06
CA ALA A 144 4.76 17.00 -23.07
C ALA A 144 6.16 16.53 -22.66
N ALA A 145 7.23 17.25 -23.05
CA ALA A 145 8.60 16.92 -22.67
C ALA A 145 8.84 17.16 -21.18
N GLU A 146 8.32 18.27 -20.62
CA GLU A 146 8.42 18.59 -19.20
C GLU A 146 7.65 17.57 -18.33
N ILE A 147 6.47 17.12 -18.78
CA ILE A 147 5.70 16.07 -18.11
C ILE A 147 6.42 14.71 -18.22
N THR A 148 6.99 14.38 -19.37
CA THR A 148 7.73 13.12 -19.59
C THR A 148 8.99 13.06 -18.72
N LEU A 149 9.71 14.18 -18.54
CA LEU A 149 10.87 14.25 -17.64
C LEU A 149 10.47 13.99 -16.17
N VAL A 150 9.33 14.52 -15.73
CA VAL A 150 8.80 14.26 -14.38
C VAL A 150 8.35 12.80 -14.24
N TYR A 151 7.64 12.26 -15.22
CA TYR A 151 7.22 10.85 -15.22
C TYR A 151 8.42 9.90 -15.14
N HIS A 152 9.42 10.10 -16.02
CA HIS A 152 10.68 9.36 -16.00
C HIS A 152 11.38 9.50 -14.64
N GLY A 153 11.51 10.71 -14.11
CA GLY A 153 12.11 10.92 -12.79
C GLY A 153 11.43 10.12 -11.68
N ILE A 154 10.09 10.06 -11.65
CA ILE A 154 9.33 9.30 -10.64
C ILE A 154 9.47 7.78 -10.86
N ARG A 155 9.43 7.31 -12.11
CA ARG A 155 9.63 5.88 -12.44
C ARG A 155 11.02 5.37 -12.07
N HIS A 156 12.05 6.22 -12.14
CA HIS A 156 13.44 5.87 -11.82
C HIS A 156 13.95 6.45 -10.48
N GLY A 157 13.08 7.04 -9.65
CA GLY A 157 13.43 7.51 -8.30
C GLY A 157 14.25 8.81 -8.24
N HIS A 158 14.47 9.49 -9.37
CA HIS A 158 15.27 10.71 -9.44
C HIS A 158 14.63 11.85 -8.63
N SER A 159 15.40 12.42 -7.69
CA SER A 159 14.97 13.59 -6.91
C SER A 159 14.59 14.77 -7.81
N TYR A 160 13.65 15.62 -7.36
CA TYR A 160 13.28 16.84 -8.10
C TYR A 160 14.47 17.80 -8.32
N SER A 161 15.50 17.73 -7.46
CA SER A 161 16.77 18.46 -7.64
C SER A 161 17.55 17.93 -8.84
N SER A 162 17.62 16.59 -9.01
CA SER A 162 18.20 15.97 -10.21
C SER A 162 17.41 16.34 -11.47
N GLN A 163 16.08 16.21 -11.45
CA GLN A 163 15.21 16.58 -12.59
C GLN A 163 15.40 18.06 -13.03
N ALA A 164 15.56 18.98 -12.07
CA ALA A 164 15.86 20.38 -12.35
C ALA A 164 17.24 20.57 -13.03
N CYS A 165 18.27 19.89 -12.53
CA CYS A 165 19.59 19.86 -13.15
C CYS A 165 19.55 19.30 -14.58
N THR A 166 18.85 18.17 -14.79
CA THR A 166 18.65 17.56 -16.11
C THR A 166 17.99 18.53 -17.09
N ALA A 167 16.99 19.32 -16.66
CA ALA A 167 16.38 20.34 -17.50
C ALA A 167 17.35 21.46 -17.88
N ASP A 168 18.19 21.94 -16.96
CA ASP A 168 19.19 22.99 -17.24
C ASP A 168 20.36 22.49 -18.11
N VAL A 169 20.81 21.25 -17.91
CA VAL A 169 21.79 20.57 -18.78
C VAL A 169 21.24 20.35 -20.19
N SER A 170 19.96 19.97 -20.32
CA SER A 170 19.32 19.74 -21.62
C SER A 170 19.36 20.98 -22.53
N LYS A 171 19.18 22.18 -21.96
CA LYS A 171 19.31 23.47 -22.69
C LYS A 171 20.71 23.71 -23.26
N LYS A 172 21.75 23.13 -22.63
CA LYS A 172 23.16 23.29 -23.04
C LYS A 172 23.57 22.25 -24.07
N LEU A 173 23.06 21.02 -23.96
CA LEU A 173 23.34 19.95 -24.91
C LEU A 173 22.55 20.11 -26.22
N PHE A 174 21.26 20.45 -26.14
CA PHE A 174 20.32 20.42 -27.27
C PHE A 174 19.92 21.84 -27.71
N GLN A 175 20.90 22.66 -28.08
CA GLN A 175 20.72 24.07 -28.47
C GLN A 175 20.10 24.26 -29.87
N ASP A 176 20.19 23.22 -30.70
CA ASP A 176 19.56 23.02 -32.00
C ASP A 176 18.05 22.69 -31.87
N SER A 177 17.68 21.92 -30.85
CA SER A 177 16.30 21.53 -30.56
C SER A 177 15.48 22.68 -29.98
N THR A 178 14.36 23.05 -30.63
CA THR A 178 13.42 24.04 -30.09
C THR A 178 12.78 23.59 -28.77
N ILE A 179 12.70 22.28 -28.53
CA ILE A 179 12.23 21.71 -27.26
C ILE A 179 13.36 21.76 -26.22
N GLY A 180 14.54 21.22 -26.55
CA GLY A 180 15.68 21.12 -25.61
C GLY A 180 16.14 22.47 -25.09
N LYS A 181 16.33 23.44 -25.98
CA LYS A 181 16.70 24.83 -25.68
C LYS A 181 15.72 25.56 -24.75
N ASN A 182 14.43 25.19 -24.79
CA ASN A 182 13.35 25.86 -24.04
C ASN A 182 12.82 25.03 -22.86
N LEU A 183 13.36 23.84 -22.58
CA LEU A 183 12.88 22.92 -21.54
C LEU A 183 13.01 23.53 -20.13
N THR A 184 11.92 23.69 -19.38
CA THR A 184 11.95 24.34 -18.06
C THR A 184 11.25 23.52 -16.97
N CYS A 185 11.97 22.63 -16.28
CA CYS A 185 11.38 21.80 -15.21
C CYS A 185 12.13 21.90 -13.87
N GLY A 186 12.22 23.14 -13.33
CA GLY A 186 12.77 23.36 -11.98
C GLY A 186 11.91 22.75 -10.87
N ARG A 187 12.53 22.44 -9.71
CA ARG A 187 11.98 21.64 -8.59
C ARG A 187 10.48 21.83 -8.32
N THR A 188 10.03 23.06 -8.10
CA THR A 188 8.62 23.37 -7.79
C THR A 188 7.69 23.01 -8.95
N LYS A 189 8.07 23.32 -10.19
CA LYS A 189 7.27 22.99 -11.38
C LYS A 189 7.20 21.48 -11.60
N ALA A 190 8.29 20.76 -11.34
CA ALA A 190 8.31 19.30 -11.40
C ALA A 190 7.39 18.66 -10.35
N ARG A 191 7.45 19.12 -9.08
CA ARG A 191 6.48 18.74 -8.03
C ARG A 191 5.05 19.06 -8.44
N ASP A 192 4.80 20.26 -8.95
CA ASP A 192 3.45 20.69 -9.34
C ASP A 192 2.88 19.82 -10.46
N ILE A 193 3.70 19.41 -11.43
CA ILE A 193 3.31 18.50 -12.51
C ILE A 193 2.98 17.12 -11.94
N ALA A 194 3.76 16.60 -10.99
CA ALA A 194 3.45 15.34 -10.31
C ALA A 194 2.11 15.41 -9.55
N VAL A 195 1.99 16.38 -8.64
CA VAL A 195 0.89 16.48 -7.67
C VAL A 195 -0.42 17.01 -8.28
N ASN A 196 -0.36 17.99 -9.20
CA ASN A 196 -1.54 18.71 -9.70
C ASN A 196 -1.89 18.40 -11.17
N ALA A 197 -1.12 17.57 -11.87
CA ALA A 197 -1.42 17.16 -13.24
C ALA A 197 -1.36 15.65 -13.44
N LEU A 198 -0.20 15.01 -13.24
CA LEU A 198 0.00 13.57 -13.48
C LEU A 198 -0.83 12.69 -12.54
N ALA A 199 -0.71 12.86 -11.21
CA ALA A 199 -1.43 12.01 -10.26
C ALA A 199 -2.97 12.16 -10.37
N PRO A 200 -3.56 13.37 -10.47
CA PRO A 200 -5.00 13.52 -10.68
C PRO A 200 -5.48 12.94 -12.02
N PHE A 201 -4.71 13.11 -13.10
CA PHE A 201 -5.04 12.55 -14.43
C PHE A 201 -4.99 11.03 -14.46
N ILE A 202 -4.04 10.42 -13.73
CA ILE A 202 -3.95 8.96 -13.58
C ILE A 202 -5.08 8.44 -12.68
N SER A 203 -5.36 9.08 -11.55
CA SER A 203 -6.52 8.73 -10.70
C SER A 203 -7.85 8.80 -11.48
N ALA A 204 -8.06 9.83 -12.30
CA ALA A 204 -9.28 9.97 -13.10
C ALA A 204 -9.49 8.81 -14.08
N GLN A 205 -8.45 8.38 -14.80
CA GLN A 205 -8.52 7.20 -15.68
C GLN A 205 -8.84 5.91 -14.92
N ILE A 206 -8.36 5.77 -13.68
CA ILE A 206 -8.61 4.59 -12.85
C ILE A 206 -10.06 4.58 -12.36
N THR A 207 -10.57 5.73 -11.87
CA THR A 207 -11.99 5.91 -11.56
C THR A 207 -12.87 5.58 -12.77
N GLU A 208 -12.55 6.11 -13.95
CA GLU A 208 -13.28 5.84 -15.19
C GLU A 208 -13.26 4.34 -15.53
N LYS A 209 -12.10 3.68 -15.40
CA LYS A 209 -11.95 2.25 -15.69
C LYS A 209 -12.70 1.37 -14.70
N ILE A 210 -12.70 1.71 -13.40
CA ILE A 210 -13.46 0.99 -12.37
C ILE A 210 -14.97 1.15 -12.62
N ASN A 211 -15.45 2.39 -12.79
CA ASN A 211 -16.85 2.65 -13.06
C ASN A 211 -17.35 2.04 -14.39
N LYS A 212 -16.45 1.84 -15.38
CA LYS A 212 -16.74 1.10 -16.62
C LYS A 212 -16.96 -0.41 -16.39
N VAL A 213 -16.21 -1.04 -15.48
CA VAL A 213 -16.33 -2.49 -15.20
C VAL A 213 -17.33 -2.82 -14.09
N GLY A 214 -17.85 -1.81 -13.41
CA GLY A 214 -18.79 -1.95 -12.30
C GLY A 214 -18.08 -2.39 -11.02
N TYR A 215 -17.83 -3.68 -10.89
CA TYR A 215 -17.38 -4.30 -9.64
C TYR A 215 -15.90 -4.08 -9.33
N TYR A 216 -15.62 -3.78 -8.06
CA TYR A 216 -14.28 -3.68 -7.49
C TYR A 216 -14.29 -4.07 -6.00
N SER A 217 -13.11 -4.26 -5.42
CA SER A 217 -12.92 -4.34 -3.96
C SER A 217 -11.91 -3.30 -3.50
N LEU A 218 -11.92 -2.91 -2.23
CA LEU A 218 -10.84 -2.10 -1.65
C LEU A 218 -9.86 -2.95 -0.84
N SER A 219 -8.58 -2.87 -1.18
CA SER A 219 -7.47 -3.38 -0.37
C SER A 219 -6.74 -2.23 0.33
N PHE A 220 -6.37 -2.41 1.59
CA PHE A 220 -5.65 -1.37 2.36
C PHE A 220 -4.74 -1.98 3.43
N ASP A 221 -3.71 -1.25 3.81
CA ASP A 221 -2.80 -1.63 4.91
C ASP A 221 -2.16 -0.37 5.52
N ALA A 222 -1.52 -0.47 6.69
CA ALA A 222 -1.01 0.66 7.45
C ALA A 222 0.43 0.47 7.94
N SER A 223 1.36 1.36 7.55
CA SER A 223 2.79 1.26 7.94
C SER A 223 3.35 2.54 8.56
N ASN A 224 4.23 2.37 9.56
CA ASN A 224 4.94 3.47 10.23
C ASN A 224 6.11 3.98 9.36
N LYS A 225 6.21 5.30 9.18
CA LYS A 225 7.41 5.99 8.65
C LYS A 225 7.80 7.12 9.61
N GLY A 226 8.58 6.78 10.63
CA GLY A 226 8.76 7.63 11.80
C GLY A 226 7.44 7.75 12.58
N HIS A 227 7.07 8.96 13.00
CA HIS A 227 5.84 9.26 13.74
C HIS A 227 4.56 9.29 12.88
N LYS A 228 4.57 8.71 11.67
CA LYS A 228 3.50 8.85 10.66
C LYS A 228 2.97 7.48 10.24
N LYS A 229 1.65 7.27 10.33
CA LYS A 229 0.99 6.07 9.81
C LYS A 229 0.51 6.32 8.39
N MET A 230 1.22 5.76 7.42
CA MET A 230 0.91 5.86 6.00
C MET A 230 -0.05 4.74 5.59
N PHE A 231 -1.16 5.10 4.95
CA PHE A 231 -2.27 4.20 4.64
C PHE A 231 -2.64 4.29 3.14
N PRO A 232 -2.02 3.45 2.29
CA PRO A 232 -2.44 3.27 0.90
C PRO A 232 -3.78 2.53 0.84
N VAL A 233 -4.71 3.07 0.03
CA VAL A 233 -5.98 2.42 -0.32
C VAL A 233 -5.97 2.13 -1.82
N LEU A 234 -6.21 0.86 -2.15
CA LEU A 234 -6.12 0.29 -3.49
C LEU A 234 -7.49 -0.25 -3.90
N ALA A 235 -7.80 -0.21 -5.19
CA ALA A 235 -8.90 -0.97 -5.77
C ALA A 235 -8.35 -2.22 -6.49
N ASN A 236 -8.96 -3.38 -6.26
CA ASN A 236 -8.79 -4.58 -7.09
C ASN A 236 -10.03 -4.72 -8.00
N TYR A 237 -9.85 -4.93 -9.30
CA TYR A 237 -10.93 -5.01 -10.28
C TYR A 237 -10.46 -5.79 -11.52
N PHE A 238 -11.39 -6.32 -12.32
CA PHE A 238 -11.08 -7.12 -13.51
C PHE A 238 -11.47 -6.40 -14.80
N THR A 239 -10.65 -6.55 -15.83
CA THR A 239 -10.76 -5.77 -17.07
C THR A 239 -10.53 -6.66 -18.28
N ILE A 240 -11.41 -6.61 -19.28
CA ILE A 240 -11.28 -7.46 -20.49
C ILE A 240 -9.94 -7.23 -21.20
N GLU A 241 -9.38 -6.02 -21.12
CA GLU A 241 -8.13 -5.66 -21.78
C GLU A 241 -6.86 -6.25 -21.14
N ARG A 242 -6.89 -6.74 -19.88
CA ARG A 242 -5.69 -7.21 -19.15
C ARG A 242 -5.86 -8.33 -18.12
N GLY A 243 -7.08 -8.66 -17.72
CA GLY A 243 -7.36 -9.50 -16.57
C GLY A 243 -7.47 -8.68 -15.28
N ILE A 244 -7.01 -9.25 -14.17
CA ILE A 244 -6.99 -8.64 -12.84
C ILE A 244 -6.02 -7.45 -12.83
N GLU A 245 -6.54 -6.29 -12.43
CA GLU A 245 -5.77 -5.07 -12.16
C GLU A 245 -5.91 -4.65 -10.69
N ARG A 246 -4.87 -3.95 -10.22
CA ARG A 246 -4.75 -3.43 -8.86
C ARG A 246 -4.15 -2.04 -8.92
N SER A 247 -4.86 -1.03 -8.43
CA SER A 247 -4.48 0.39 -8.55
C SER A 247 -4.66 1.15 -7.25
N VAL A 248 -3.66 1.95 -6.85
CA VAL A 248 -3.71 2.83 -5.68
C VAL A 248 -4.64 4.02 -5.97
N ILE A 249 -5.74 4.13 -5.23
CA ILE A 249 -6.76 5.18 -5.39
C ILE A 249 -6.35 6.45 -4.64
N GLU A 250 -5.97 6.30 -3.37
CA GLU A 250 -5.37 7.37 -2.56
C GLU A 250 -4.35 6.80 -1.56
N VAL A 251 -3.43 7.65 -1.11
CA VAL A 251 -2.56 7.33 0.04
C VAL A 251 -2.72 8.46 1.06
N ILE A 252 -3.24 8.13 2.23
CA ILE A 252 -3.48 9.09 3.31
C ILE A 252 -2.54 8.86 4.49
N GLU A 253 -2.55 9.81 5.43
CA GLU A 253 -2.01 9.67 6.78
C GLU A 253 -3.21 9.39 7.71
N LEU A 254 -3.14 8.32 8.50
CA LEU A 254 -4.13 8.03 9.55
C LEU A 254 -3.69 8.68 10.87
N ILE A 255 -4.67 9.17 11.63
CA ILE A 255 -4.44 9.79 12.96
C ILE A 255 -4.63 8.76 14.07
N ASN A 256 -5.52 7.79 13.86
CA ASN A 256 -5.69 6.60 14.69
C ASN A 256 -6.17 5.43 13.82
N GLU A 257 -6.17 4.22 14.37
CA GLU A 257 -6.46 2.98 13.64
C GLU A 257 -7.71 2.27 14.17
N THR A 258 -8.68 3.06 14.68
CA THR A 258 -9.99 2.52 15.08
C THR A 258 -10.81 2.12 13.86
N ALA A 259 -11.67 1.11 14.03
CA ALA A 259 -12.59 0.64 12.98
C ALA A 259 -13.44 1.79 12.40
N ASP A 260 -13.91 2.70 13.26
CA ASP A 260 -14.71 3.86 12.88
C ASP A 260 -13.92 4.87 12.03
N HIS A 261 -12.69 5.22 12.44
CA HIS A 261 -11.87 6.19 11.71
C HIS A 261 -11.36 5.65 10.37
N VAL A 262 -11.01 4.36 10.30
CA VAL A 262 -10.68 3.68 9.04
C VAL A 262 -11.90 3.63 8.13
N THR A 263 -13.07 3.24 8.65
CA THR A 263 -14.31 3.21 7.86
C THR A 263 -14.71 4.60 7.34
N ALA A 264 -14.63 5.64 8.18
CA ALA A 264 -14.89 7.01 7.78
C ALA A 264 -13.92 7.49 6.68
N SER A 265 -12.64 7.14 6.80
CA SER A 265 -11.61 7.45 5.80
C SER A 265 -11.87 6.73 4.46
N LEU A 266 -12.31 5.47 4.48
CA LEU A 266 -12.69 4.74 3.27
C LEU A 266 -13.92 5.36 2.59
N ARG A 267 -14.95 5.73 3.38
CA ARG A 267 -16.13 6.47 2.87
C ARG A 267 -15.75 7.83 2.25
N GLU A 268 -14.84 8.58 2.87
CA GLU A 268 -14.30 9.84 2.31
C GLU A 268 -13.57 9.58 0.97
N ILE A 269 -12.72 8.56 0.90
CA ILE A 269 -11.98 8.21 -0.32
C ILE A 269 -12.92 7.80 -1.47
N LEU A 270 -13.96 7.01 -1.21
CA LEU A 270 -14.96 6.63 -2.21
C LEU A 270 -15.68 7.86 -2.78
N GLN A 271 -16.16 8.76 -1.90
CA GLN A 271 -16.81 10.01 -2.30
C GLN A 271 -15.88 10.94 -3.08
N MET A 272 -14.62 11.07 -2.65
CA MET A 272 -13.63 11.92 -3.33
C MET A 272 -13.26 11.44 -4.74
N ASN A 273 -13.39 10.14 -5.01
CA ASN A 273 -13.02 9.52 -6.29
C ASN A 273 -14.22 9.15 -7.16
N ASN A 274 -15.45 9.56 -6.80
CA ASN A 274 -16.70 9.19 -7.48
C ASN A 274 -16.81 7.67 -7.74
N LEU A 275 -16.50 6.85 -6.74
CA LEU A 275 -16.70 5.40 -6.77
C LEU A 275 -17.99 5.04 -6.02
N ASP A 276 -18.88 4.27 -6.66
CA ASP A 276 -20.11 3.82 -5.99
C ASP A 276 -19.79 2.74 -4.97
N ILE A 277 -20.24 2.96 -3.73
CA ILE A 277 -20.08 2.03 -2.61
C ILE A 277 -20.88 0.73 -2.82
N GLN A 278 -21.99 0.77 -3.57
CA GLN A 278 -22.80 -0.41 -3.87
C GLN A 278 -22.17 -1.36 -4.91
N ASN A 279 -21.08 -0.94 -5.55
CA ASN A 279 -20.29 -1.79 -6.43
C ASN A 279 -19.10 -2.47 -5.72
N MET A 280 -18.91 -2.23 -4.42
CA MET A 280 -17.77 -2.78 -3.67
C MET A 280 -18.04 -4.20 -3.16
N THR A 281 -17.44 -5.20 -3.81
CA THR A 281 -17.68 -6.63 -3.59
C THR A 281 -17.10 -7.15 -2.27
N SER A 282 -15.94 -6.62 -1.86
CA SER A 282 -15.24 -7.01 -0.63
C SER A 282 -14.32 -5.90 -0.12
N ILE A 283 -13.84 -6.06 1.12
CA ILE A 283 -12.60 -5.42 1.58
C ILE A 283 -11.48 -6.46 1.71
N GLY A 284 -10.25 -6.08 1.40
CA GLY A 284 -9.03 -6.87 1.59
C GLY A 284 -8.11 -6.19 2.60
N ALA A 285 -7.69 -6.92 3.63
CA ALA A 285 -6.95 -6.38 4.77
C ALA A 285 -6.21 -7.51 5.51
N ASP A 286 -5.42 -7.17 6.52
CA ASP A 286 -4.95 -8.16 7.51
C ASP A 286 -6.11 -8.76 8.33
N ASN A 287 -5.84 -9.85 9.05
CA ASN A 287 -6.89 -10.59 9.77
C ASN A 287 -7.14 -10.06 11.20
N THR A 288 -6.86 -8.77 11.48
CA THR A 288 -7.01 -8.18 12.82
C THR A 288 -8.46 -7.99 13.26
N ASN A 289 -8.66 -7.83 14.57
CA ASN A 289 -9.96 -7.49 15.15
C ASN A 289 -10.52 -6.15 14.64
N VAL A 290 -9.66 -5.15 14.38
CA VAL A 290 -10.06 -3.88 13.76
C VAL A 290 -10.72 -4.09 12.40
N ASN A 291 -10.16 -4.97 11.57
CA ASN A 291 -10.61 -5.16 10.20
C ASN A 291 -11.76 -6.17 10.07
N TYR A 292 -11.75 -7.27 10.84
CA TYR A 292 -12.71 -8.38 10.68
C TYR A 292 -13.36 -8.91 11.96
N GLY A 293 -13.15 -8.25 13.11
CA GLY A 293 -13.74 -8.59 14.41
C GLY A 293 -15.27 -8.75 14.36
N ARG A 294 -15.79 -9.69 15.17
CA ARG A 294 -17.18 -10.19 15.07
C ARG A 294 -18.25 -9.12 15.27
N ASN A 295 -18.04 -8.21 16.23
CA ASN A 295 -19.06 -7.26 16.67
C ASN A 295 -18.86 -5.88 16.03
N HIS A 296 -17.66 -5.31 16.18
CA HIS A 296 -17.31 -3.97 15.73
C HIS A 296 -15.98 -4.01 14.97
N SER A 297 -16.02 -3.81 13.65
CA SER A 297 -14.86 -3.83 12.77
C SER A 297 -15.14 -3.07 11.47
N VAL A 298 -14.11 -2.75 10.69
CA VAL A 298 -14.25 -2.12 9.36
C VAL A 298 -15.18 -2.96 8.47
N PHE A 299 -15.10 -4.29 8.55
CA PHE A 299 -16.04 -5.17 7.88
C PHE A 299 -17.48 -5.00 8.37
N THR A 300 -17.75 -5.05 9.68
CA THR A 300 -19.16 -4.97 10.16
C THR A 300 -19.77 -3.59 9.91
N LEU A 301 -18.98 -2.52 10.01
CA LEU A 301 -19.42 -1.15 9.74
C LEU A 301 -19.74 -0.88 8.26
N LEU A 302 -18.97 -1.46 7.32
CA LEU A 302 -19.27 -1.37 5.88
C LEU A 302 -20.35 -2.36 5.45
N LYS A 303 -20.50 -3.50 6.12
CA LYS A 303 -21.58 -4.48 5.88
C LYS A 303 -22.98 -3.89 6.14
N CYS A 304 -23.10 -2.87 6.99
CA CYS A 304 -24.31 -2.09 7.17
C CYS A 304 -24.68 -1.24 5.95
N ASP A 305 -23.69 -0.72 5.20
CA ASP A 305 -23.91 0.04 3.97
C ASP A 305 -24.12 -0.87 2.75
N ILE A 306 -23.52 -2.07 2.77
CA ILE A 306 -23.40 -2.97 1.62
C ILE A 306 -23.77 -4.40 2.05
N SER A 307 -25.03 -4.78 1.88
CA SER A 307 -25.56 -6.07 2.34
C SER A 307 -24.84 -7.29 1.74
N HIS A 308 -24.32 -7.21 0.52
CA HIS A 308 -23.64 -8.32 -0.17
C HIS A 308 -22.14 -8.45 0.13
N LEU A 309 -21.51 -7.47 0.79
CA LEU A 309 -20.05 -7.36 0.99
C LEU A 309 -19.43 -8.66 1.55
N LYS A 310 -18.41 -9.18 0.86
CA LYS A 310 -17.65 -10.40 1.24
C LYS A 310 -16.34 -10.01 1.97
N LYS A 311 -15.74 -10.94 2.71
CA LYS A 311 -14.43 -10.74 3.36
C LYS A 311 -13.29 -11.15 2.41
N GLY A 312 -12.23 -10.35 2.29
CA GLY A 312 -10.99 -10.67 1.59
C GLY A 312 -9.85 -10.89 2.57
N ASN A 313 -9.97 -11.90 3.43
CA ASN A 313 -8.96 -12.25 4.44
C ASN A 313 -7.58 -12.45 3.78
N CYS A 314 -6.50 -11.97 4.41
CA CYS A 314 -5.15 -12.16 3.89
C CYS A 314 -4.61 -13.56 4.24
N PHE A 315 -4.70 -14.52 3.33
CA PHE A 315 -4.17 -15.87 3.59
C PHE A 315 -2.64 -15.93 3.65
N SER A 316 -1.93 -14.97 3.08
CA SER A 316 -0.47 -14.87 3.28
C SER A 316 -0.12 -14.57 4.75
N HIS A 317 -0.91 -13.73 5.43
CA HIS A 317 -0.83 -13.56 6.89
C HIS A 317 -1.22 -14.85 7.63
N VAL A 318 -2.27 -15.57 7.19
CA VAL A 318 -2.68 -16.85 7.82
C VAL A 318 -1.54 -17.89 7.78
N LEU A 319 -0.88 -18.06 6.63
CA LEU A 319 0.24 -19.00 6.47
C LEU A 319 1.49 -18.59 7.27
N ASN A 320 1.72 -17.29 7.46
CA ASN A 320 2.79 -16.80 8.32
C ASN A 320 2.49 -17.08 9.81
N ASN A 321 1.28 -16.76 10.24
CA ASN A 321 0.91 -16.82 11.65
C ASN A 321 0.75 -18.25 12.13
N SER A 322 0.31 -19.18 11.27
CA SER A 322 0.29 -20.62 11.59
C SER A 322 1.68 -21.16 11.91
N VAL A 323 2.69 -20.81 11.10
CA VAL A 323 4.11 -21.15 11.32
C VAL A 323 4.61 -20.60 12.65
N LYS A 324 4.37 -19.31 12.92
CA LYS A 324 4.81 -18.63 14.14
C LYS A 324 4.20 -19.18 15.41
N ILE A 325 2.87 -19.35 15.45
CA ILE A 325 2.17 -19.84 16.63
C ILE A 325 2.59 -21.27 16.95
N SER A 326 2.89 -22.06 15.91
CA SER A 326 3.40 -23.42 16.08
C SER A 326 4.85 -23.49 16.61
N HIS A 327 5.62 -22.38 16.62
CA HIS A 327 6.98 -22.37 17.18
C HIS A 327 7.05 -22.83 18.65
N VAL A 328 5.96 -22.72 19.41
CA VAL A 328 5.85 -23.21 20.80
C VAL A 328 6.10 -24.73 20.93
N HIS A 329 5.89 -25.50 19.86
CA HIS A 329 6.12 -26.95 19.83
C HIS A 329 7.58 -27.34 19.53
N LEU A 330 8.45 -26.38 19.22
CA LEU A 330 9.84 -26.65 18.82
C LEU A 330 10.76 -26.79 20.05
N VAL A 331 11.74 -27.70 19.96
CA VAL A 331 12.76 -27.89 21.01
C VAL A 331 13.86 -26.81 21.03
N ILE A 332 13.80 -25.83 20.13
CA ILE A 332 14.74 -24.71 20.01
C ILE A 332 14.03 -23.44 19.53
N ASP A 333 14.44 -22.29 20.03
CA ASP A 333 14.04 -20.97 19.53
C ASP A 333 14.82 -20.62 18.25
N VAL A 334 14.18 -20.87 17.11
CA VAL A 334 14.81 -20.77 15.79
C VAL A 334 15.03 -19.33 15.35
N GLU A 335 14.11 -18.42 15.66
CA GLU A 335 14.25 -17.00 15.31
C GLU A 335 15.42 -16.37 16.08
N SER A 336 15.60 -16.72 17.35
CA SER A 336 16.72 -16.29 18.20
C SER A 336 18.06 -16.90 17.80
N ILE A 337 18.11 -18.19 17.42
CA ILE A 337 19.32 -18.81 16.87
C ILE A 337 19.75 -18.12 15.57
N LEU A 338 18.85 -17.95 14.60
CA LEU A 338 19.17 -17.29 13.33
C LEU A 338 19.62 -15.84 13.53
N SER A 339 18.95 -15.10 14.43
CA SER A 339 19.31 -13.71 14.75
C SER A 339 20.69 -13.59 15.39
N LYS A 340 21.03 -14.49 16.32
CA LYS A 340 22.34 -14.52 17.00
C LYS A 340 23.47 -14.93 16.06
N LEU A 341 23.24 -15.95 15.22
CA LEU A 341 24.22 -16.37 14.20
C LEU A 341 24.49 -15.26 13.19
N TYR A 342 23.45 -14.62 12.64
CA TYR A 342 23.61 -13.50 11.72
C TYR A 342 24.32 -12.31 12.38
N GLY A 343 23.85 -11.89 13.56
CA GLY A 343 24.37 -10.73 14.29
C GLY A 343 25.81 -10.87 14.78
N HIS A 344 26.34 -12.10 14.88
CA HIS A 344 27.76 -12.33 15.19
C HIS A 344 28.68 -11.84 14.06
N PHE A 345 28.28 -12.02 12.80
CA PHE A 345 29.10 -11.70 11.62
C PHE A 345 28.75 -10.37 10.95
N SER A 346 27.48 -9.95 11.00
CA SER A 346 26.92 -8.89 10.14
C SER A 346 27.57 -7.50 10.24
N SER A 347 28.39 -7.25 11.26
CA SER A 347 29.10 -6.00 11.49
C SER A 347 30.60 -6.17 11.74
N SER A 348 31.17 -7.37 11.49
CA SER A 348 32.55 -7.69 11.83
C SER A 348 33.29 -8.40 10.70
N THR A 349 34.04 -7.63 9.92
CA THR A 349 34.95 -8.16 8.90
C THR A 349 35.96 -9.15 9.48
N LYS A 350 36.54 -8.89 10.66
CA LYS A 350 37.42 -9.85 11.37
C LYS A 350 36.76 -11.22 11.51
N ARG A 351 35.51 -11.29 12.00
CA ARG A 351 34.81 -12.57 12.18
C ARG A 351 34.45 -13.24 10.85
N VAL A 352 34.15 -12.47 9.80
CA VAL A 352 33.90 -12.99 8.44
C VAL A 352 35.16 -13.55 7.80
N GLU A 353 36.32 -12.88 7.91
CA GLU A 353 37.59 -13.42 7.41
C GLU A 353 38.00 -14.69 8.19
N ASN A 354 37.94 -14.66 9.53
CA ASN A 354 38.18 -15.86 10.34
C ASN A 354 37.24 -17.03 9.97
N LEU A 355 35.99 -16.77 9.58
CA LEU A 355 35.05 -17.82 9.15
C LEU A 355 35.45 -18.45 7.80
N LYS A 356 36.09 -17.71 6.88
CA LYS A 356 36.54 -18.26 5.58
C LYS A 356 37.57 -19.36 5.76
N GLU A 357 38.47 -19.24 6.74
CA GLU A 357 39.45 -20.28 7.07
C GLU A 357 38.76 -21.63 7.39
N TYR A 358 37.59 -21.59 8.02
CA TYR A 358 36.77 -22.80 8.27
C TYR A 358 36.02 -23.30 7.03
N PHE A 359 35.60 -22.42 6.11
CA PHE A 359 35.05 -22.82 4.80
C PHE A 359 36.10 -23.54 3.94
N ASP A 360 37.33 -23.01 3.87
CA ASP A 360 38.45 -23.63 3.18
C ASP A 360 38.81 -24.98 3.82
N PHE A 361 38.87 -25.04 5.16
CA PHE A 361 39.12 -26.27 5.92
C PHE A 361 38.10 -27.39 5.65
N VAL A 362 36.80 -27.07 5.54
CA VAL A 362 35.76 -28.06 5.17
C VAL A 362 35.56 -28.20 3.65
N SER A 363 36.35 -27.49 2.83
CA SER A 363 36.25 -27.47 1.37
C SER A 363 34.85 -27.13 0.84
N GLN A 364 34.27 -26.02 1.31
CA GLN A 364 32.97 -25.50 0.86
C GLN A 364 33.07 -24.06 0.36
N ASP A 365 32.25 -23.70 -0.63
CA ASP A 365 32.13 -22.32 -1.12
C ASP A 365 31.67 -21.37 0.00
N HIS A 366 32.38 -20.25 0.20
CA HIS A 366 32.01 -19.26 1.20
C HIS A 366 30.66 -18.58 0.86
N LEU A 367 29.66 -18.83 1.71
CA LEU A 367 28.32 -18.26 1.61
C LEU A 367 27.98 -17.50 2.90
N LEU A 368 27.62 -16.22 2.78
CA LEU A 368 27.15 -15.41 3.91
C LEU A 368 25.83 -15.98 4.49
N LEU A 369 25.60 -15.79 5.80
CA LEU A 369 24.28 -16.01 6.39
C LEU A 369 23.26 -14.99 5.85
N LEU A 370 21.99 -15.40 5.81
CA LEU A 370 20.88 -14.51 5.46
C LEU A 370 20.18 -14.02 6.72
N LYS A 371 19.77 -12.74 6.73
CA LYS A 371 19.08 -12.12 7.87
C LYS A 371 17.62 -12.55 7.94
N HIS A 372 17.26 -13.42 8.89
CA HIS A 372 15.86 -13.58 9.25
C HIS A 372 15.29 -12.26 9.78
N ILE A 373 14.06 -11.92 9.37
CA ILE A 373 13.35 -10.72 9.81
C ILE A 373 11.93 -11.15 10.17
N ASN A 374 11.61 -11.16 11.47
CA ASN A 374 10.39 -11.78 12.00
C ASN A 374 9.11 -11.13 11.45
N ILE A 375 9.16 -9.84 11.07
CA ILE A 375 8.04 -9.13 10.41
C ILE A 375 7.91 -9.41 8.90
N ARG A 376 8.72 -10.31 8.33
CA ARG A 376 8.72 -10.65 6.89
C ARG A 376 8.59 -12.15 6.69
N TRP A 377 7.39 -12.58 6.31
CA TRP A 377 6.97 -13.97 6.24
C TRP A 377 7.90 -14.86 5.42
N LEU A 378 8.44 -14.34 4.30
CA LEU A 378 9.27 -15.10 3.38
C LEU A 378 10.72 -15.31 3.84
N SER A 379 11.17 -14.68 4.94
CA SER A 379 12.59 -14.68 5.32
C SER A 379 13.05 -15.94 6.07
N LEU A 380 12.14 -16.65 6.76
CA LEU A 380 12.49 -17.77 7.63
C LEU A 380 13.03 -18.99 6.83
N TYR A 381 12.30 -19.44 5.81
CA TYR A 381 12.70 -20.62 5.03
C TYR A 381 14.08 -20.45 4.35
N PRO A 382 14.39 -19.36 3.62
CA PRO A 382 15.70 -19.23 2.98
C PRO A 382 16.84 -19.02 4.00
N SER A 383 16.54 -18.47 5.18
CA SER A 383 17.55 -18.35 6.26
C SER A 383 17.91 -19.74 6.84
N ILE A 384 16.92 -20.62 7.03
CA ILE A 384 17.16 -22.02 7.42
C ILE A 384 17.84 -22.80 6.29
N GLU A 385 17.44 -22.59 5.03
CA GLU A 385 18.07 -23.22 3.86
C GLU A 385 19.55 -22.80 3.74
N ARG A 386 19.88 -21.51 3.96
CA ARG A 386 21.25 -21.01 4.01
C ARG A 386 22.01 -21.63 5.19
N LEU A 387 21.47 -21.61 6.40
CA LEU A 387 22.09 -22.18 7.60
C LEU A 387 22.42 -23.67 7.42
N LEU A 388 21.53 -24.45 6.80
CA LEU A 388 21.79 -25.86 6.49
C LEU A 388 22.90 -26.06 5.45
N LYS A 389 23.04 -25.15 4.48
CA LYS A 389 24.14 -25.17 3.48
C LYS A 389 25.50 -24.84 4.09
N VAL A 390 25.55 -24.01 5.14
CA VAL A 390 26.78 -23.57 5.82
C VAL A 390 26.96 -24.16 7.22
N PHE A 391 26.26 -25.24 7.54
CA PHE A 391 26.16 -25.77 8.91
C PHE A 391 27.52 -26.22 9.44
N GLU A 392 28.28 -27.01 8.67
CA GLU A 392 29.55 -27.57 9.13
C GLU A 392 30.66 -26.51 9.32
N PRO A 393 30.89 -25.53 8.42
CA PRO A 393 31.88 -24.48 8.68
C PRO A 393 31.49 -23.59 9.87
N LEU A 394 30.20 -23.28 10.07
CA LEU A 394 29.77 -22.57 11.28
C LEU A 394 29.93 -23.40 12.55
N CYS A 395 29.63 -24.70 12.50
CA CYS A 395 29.82 -25.64 13.60
C CYS A 395 31.30 -25.70 14.00
N ALA A 396 32.20 -25.88 13.04
CA ALA A 396 33.63 -25.91 13.27
C ALA A 396 34.16 -24.57 13.80
N TYR A 397 33.70 -23.44 13.25
CA TYR A 397 34.05 -22.10 13.73
C TYR A 397 33.61 -21.90 15.19
N PHE A 398 32.32 -22.10 15.50
CA PHE A 398 31.79 -21.82 16.84
C PHE A 398 32.26 -22.80 17.91
N LEU A 399 32.58 -24.05 17.57
CA LEU A 399 33.16 -25.01 18.51
C LEU A 399 34.70 -24.96 18.56
N GLY A 400 35.33 -24.19 17.66
CA GLY A 400 36.78 -23.91 17.66
C GLY A 400 37.18 -22.65 18.45
N LEU A 401 36.22 -21.77 18.78
CA LEU A 401 36.44 -20.60 19.63
C LEU A 401 36.74 -21.02 21.08
N GLY A 402 37.83 -20.51 21.65
CA GLY A 402 38.20 -20.75 23.04
C GLY A 402 37.55 -19.75 24.01
N ASP A 403 37.57 -20.09 25.31
CA ASP A 403 37.09 -19.19 26.38
C ASP A 403 37.93 -17.91 26.53
N GLU A 404 39.17 -17.90 25.99
CA GLU A 404 40.11 -16.77 26.01
C GLU A 404 40.07 -15.88 24.75
N ASP A 405 39.25 -16.22 23.74
CA ASP A 405 39.11 -15.41 22.52
C ASP A 405 38.40 -14.06 22.78
N ASP A 406 38.62 -13.08 21.89
CA ASP A 406 37.91 -11.77 21.86
C ASP A 406 36.36 -11.90 21.87
N PHE A 407 35.84 -13.07 21.53
CA PHE A 407 34.42 -13.38 21.41
C PHE A 407 34.16 -14.89 21.58
N PRO A 408 34.12 -15.42 22.82
CA PRO A 408 33.90 -16.84 23.07
C PRO A 408 32.51 -17.28 22.59
N CYS A 409 32.36 -18.58 22.32
CA CYS A 409 31.11 -19.12 21.79
C CYS A 409 29.94 -18.97 22.79
N PRO A 410 28.82 -18.30 22.40
CA PRO A 410 27.67 -18.19 23.30
C PRO A 410 27.11 -19.57 23.65
N PRO A 411 26.80 -19.89 24.92
CA PRO A 411 26.37 -21.24 25.32
C PRO A 411 25.18 -21.80 24.53
N ILE A 412 24.21 -20.95 24.18
CA ILE A 412 23.05 -21.33 23.34
C ILE A 412 23.45 -21.76 21.92
N ILE A 413 24.54 -21.21 21.37
CA ILE A 413 25.08 -21.55 20.04
C ILE A 413 25.90 -22.85 20.11
N SER A 414 26.71 -23.02 21.16
CA SER A 414 27.40 -24.29 21.43
C SER A 414 26.40 -25.45 21.62
N MET A 415 25.35 -25.25 22.42
CA MET A 415 24.25 -26.20 22.59
C MET A 415 23.49 -26.49 21.28
N PHE A 416 23.32 -25.48 20.40
CA PHE A 416 22.69 -25.67 19.10
C PHE A 416 23.53 -26.57 18.17
N PHE A 417 24.83 -26.29 18.03
CA PHE A 417 25.70 -27.06 17.13
C PHE A 417 26.01 -28.47 17.64
N THR A 418 26.09 -28.67 18.96
CA THR A 418 26.29 -30.00 19.56
C THR A 418 25.02 -30.86 19.63
N SER A 419 23.82 -30.27 19.48
CA SER A 419 22.55 -30.99 19.60
C SER A 419 22.07 -31.59 18.28
N THR A 420 22.13 -32.92 18.19
CA THR A 420 21.49 -33.71 17.11
C THR A 420 20.00 -33.38 16.96
N SER A 421 19.29 -33.13 18.08
CA SER A 421 17.87 -32.73 18.07
C SER A 421 17.66 -31.34 17.45
N ALA A 422 18.56 -30.39 17.69
CA ALA A 422 18.52 -29.06 17.07
C ALA A 422 18.78 -29.14 15.56
N LYS A 423 19.81 -29.87 15.13
CA LYS A 423 20.11 -30.13 13.71
C LYS A 423 18.94 -30.86 13.02
N CYS A 424 18.30 -31.82 13.70
CA CYS A 424 17.11 -32.50 13.23
C CYS A 424 15.90 -31.55 13.08
N THR A 425 15.73 -30.61 14.00
CA THR A 425 14.67 -29.58 13.95
C THR A 425 14.86 -28.62 12.78
N MET A 426 16.10 -28.27 12.42
CA MET A 426 16.39 -27.50 11.20
C MET A 426 15.98 -28.25 9.93
N TYR A 427 16.30 -29.54 9.81
CA TYR A 427 15.87 -30.35 8.66
C TYR A 427 14.34 -30.59 8.62
N PHE A 428 13.69 -30.73 9.77
CA PHE A 428 12.23 -30.76 9.90
C PHE A 428 11.59 -29.48 9.34
N LEU A 429 11.99 -28.32 9.85
CA LEU A 429 11.45 -27.04 9.41
C LEU A 429 11.74 -26.76 7.94
N HIS A 430 12.94 -27.06 7.46
CA HIS A 430 13.26 -26.95 6.03
C HIS A 430 12.30 -27.76 5.15
N ASN A 431 11.88 -28.96 5.59
CA ASN A 431 10.92 -29.79 4.84
C ASN A 431 9.48 -29.26 4.92
N VAL A 432 9.03 -28.76 6.06
CA VAL A 432 7.64 -28.26 6.25
C VAL A 432 7.47 -26.87 5.65
N LEU A 433 8.39 -25.96 5.95
CA LEU A 433 8.34 -24.57 5.50
C LEU A 433 8.53 -24.45 3.98
N PHE A 434 9.17 -25.40 3.30
CA PHE A 434 9.21 -25.43 1.82
C PHE A 434 7.81 -25.45 1.20
N ASP A 435 6.90 -26.27 1.73
CA ASP A 435 5.52 -26.35 1.22
C ASP A 435 4.71 -25.09 1.56
N VAL A 436 4.88 -24.53 2.77
CA VAL A 436 4.19 -23.31 3.22
C VAL A 436 4.70 -22.07 2.46
N GLN A 437 6.02 -21.88 2.37
CA GLN A 437 6.68 -20.82 1.60
C GLN A 437 6.20 -20.81 0.14
N LYS A 438 6.18 -21.98 -0.51
CA LYS A 438 5.72 -22.12 -1.89
C LYS A 438 4.28 -21.64 -2.09
N LYS A 439 3.39 -21.87 -1.11
CA LYS A 439 1.99 -21.42 -1.16
C LYS A 439 1.81 -19.96 -0.72
N SER A 440 2.64 -19.46 0.20
CA SER A 440 2.69 -18.03 0.52
C SER A 440 3.11 -17.20 -0.69
N LEU A 441 4.10 -17.67 -1.47
CA LEU A 441 4.50 -17.06 -2.75
C LEU A 441 3.40 -17.12 -3.81
N GLU A 442 2.65 -18.23 -3.87
CA GLU A 442 1.50 -18.35 -4.79
C GLU A 442 0.42 -17.30 -4.45
N LEU A 443 0.13 -17.09 -3.15
CA LEU A 443 -0.78 -16.07 -2.64
C LEU A 443 -0.27 -14.62 -2.77
N GLN A 444 1.02 -14.40 -3.06
CA GLN A 444 1.59 -13.06 -3.25
C GLN A 444 1.62 -12.62 -4.74
N ARG A 445 1.12 -13.45 -5.65
CA ARG A 445 1.07 -13.16 -7.09
C ARG A 445 0.13 -11.97 -7.37
N HIS A 446 0.59 -11.04 -8.21
CA HIS A 446 -0.14 -9.81 -8.54
C HIS A 446 -1.49 -10.05 -9.26
N TYR A 447 -1.74 -11.27 -9.72
CA TYR A 447 -2.96 -11.73 -10.39
C TYR A 447 -3.77 -12.75 -9.57
N ILE A 448 -3.48 -12.93 -8.28
CA ILE A 448 -4.24 -13.88 -7.45
C ILE A 448 -5.64 -13.35 -7.12
N SER A 449 -6.62 -14.26 -6.96
CA SER A 449 -8.01 -13.93 -6.60
C SER A 449 -8.63 -15.00 -5.68
N ILE A 450 -9.86 -14.78 -5.22
CA ILE A 450 -10.62 -15.78 -4.46
C ILE A 450 -10.75 -17.13 -5.18
N ALA A 451 -10.82 -17.14 -6.51
CA ALA A 451 -10.92 -18.36 -7.34
C ALA A 451 -9.67 -19.26 -7.27
N ASP A 452 -8.53 -18.76 -6.79
CA ASP A 452 -7.33 -19.56 -6.53
C ASP A 452 -7.30 -20.17 -5.12
N LEU A 453 -8.07 -19.61 -4.17
CA LEU A 453 -7.85 -19.84 -2.74
C LEU A 453 -8.06 -21.31 -2.34
N SER A 454 -9.18 -21.91 -2.74
CA SER A 454 -9.46 -23.32 -2.45
C SER A 454 -8.37 -24.25 -2.98
N ARG A 455 -8.01 -24.09 -4.26
CA ARG A 455 -6.93 -24.83 -4.94
C ARG A 455 -5.56 -24.65 -4.26
N ILE A 456 -5.31 -23.50 -3.64
CA ILE A 456 -4.08 -23.21 -2.90
C ILE A 456 -4.06 -23.89 -1.53
N ILE A 457 -5.11 -23.70 -0.74
CA ILE A 457 -5.17 -24.14 0.66
C ILE A 457 -5.38 -25.64 0.77
N THR A 458 -6.33 -26.23 0.04
CA THR A 458 -6.55 -27.70 0.04
C THR A 458 -5.29 -28.46 -0.41
N SER A 459 -4.55 -27.92 -1.38
CA SER A 459 -3.26 -28.46 -1.84
C SER A 459 -2.15 -28.40 -0.77
N LEU A 460 -2.20 -27.44 0.15
CA LEU A 460 -1.29 -27.38 1.30
C LEU A 460 -1.74 -28.34 2.41
N LEU A 461 -3.02 -28.27 2.80
CA LEU A 461 -3.60 -29.08 3.87
C LEU A 461 -3.48 -30.57 3.57
N SER A 462 -3.73 -31.02 2.33
CA SER A 462 -3.51 -32.43 1.94
C SER A 462 -2.07 -32.85 2.20
N LYS A 463 -1.07 -32.08 1.75
CA LYS A 463 0.35 -32.40 1.95
C LYS A 463 0.75 -32.48 3.42
N LEU A 464 0.31 -31.52 4.23
CA LEU A 464 0.61 -31.50 5.66
C LEU A 464 -0.05 -32.69 6.38
N ASN A 465 -1.32 -32.98 6.06
CA ASN A 465 -2.02 -34.17 6.54
C ASN A 465 -1.35 -35.47 6.09
N ASP A 466 -0.86 -35.57 4.85
CA ASP A 466 -0.21 -36.78 4.34
C ASP A 466 1.17 -37.01 5.00
N ARG A 467 1.88 -35.94 5.36
CA ARG A 467 3.09 -36.02 6.20
C ARG A 467 2.79 -36.55 7.60
N LEU A 468 1.66 -36.16 8.21
CA LEU A 468 1.20 -36.70 9.50
C LEU A 468 0.81 -38.18 9.37
N LYS A 469 -0.07 -38.53 8.43
CA LYS A 469 -0.52 -39.92 8.19
C LYS A 469 0.63 -40.91 7.95
N GLN A 470 1.68 -40.47 7.29
CA GLN A 470 2.87 -41.28 6.98
C GLN A 470 3.99 -41.15 8.02
N ASN A 471 3.82 -40.29 9.03
CA ASN A 471 4.85 -39.87 9.99
C ASN A 471 6.20 -39.54 9.30
N TYR A 472 6.15 -38.71 8.25
CA TYR A 472 7.30 -38.46 7.37
C TYR A 472 7.58 -36.98 7.14
N PHE A 473 8.67 -36.51 7.76
CA PHE A 473 9.08 -35.11 7.77
C PHE A 473 10.39 -34.86 6.99
N GLY A 474 10.67 -35.70 5.99
CA GLY A 474 11.87 -35.62 5.15
C GLY A 474 12.97 -36.63 5.51
N TYR A 475 13.84 -36.91 4.53
CA TYR A 475 14.86 -37.97 4.65
C TYR A 475 15.89 -37.68 5.74
N GLN A 476 16.52 -36.49 5.72
CA GLN A 476 17.54 -36.13 6.73
C GLN A 476 16.94 -36.08 8.14
N THR A 477 15.71 -35.58 8.27
CA THR A 477 14.93 -35.61 9.52
C THR A 477 14.75 -37.04 10.03
N LYS A 478 14.40 -37.99 9.15
CA LYS A 478 14.26 -39.42 9.50
C LYS A 478 15.60 -40.07 9.88
N VAL A 479 16.69 -39.75 9.19
CA VAL A 479 18.04 -40.24 9.52
C VAL A 479 18.47 -39.74 10.91
N LEU A 480 18.30 -38.45 11.18
CA LEU A 480 18.68 -37.86 12.47
C LEU A 480 17.78 -38.34 13.62
N LEU A 481 16.45 -38.41 13.43
CA LEU A 481 15.53 -39.02 14.40
C LEU A 481 15.97 -40.44 14.77
N ASN A 482 16.33 -41.28 13.79
CA ASN A 482 16.78 -42.65 14.01
C ASN A 482 18.14 -42.75 14.73
N SER A 483 18.92 -41.67 14.80
CA SER A 483 20.19 -41.61 15.56
C SER A 483 20.03 -41.17 17.02
N LEU A 484 18.83 -40.71 17.42
CA LEU A 484 18.51 -40.31 18.79
C LEU A 484 18.11 -41.52 19.66
N SER A 485 18.23 -41.35 20.98
CA SER A 485 17.70 -42.30 21.96
C SER A 485 16.20 -42.53 21.74
N ASP A 486 15.67 -43.69 22.15
CA ASP A 486 14.24 -43.99 22.01
C ASP A 486 13.34 -42.96 22.71
N SER A 487 13.79 -42.40 23.84
CA SER A 487 13.07 -41.35 24.57
C SER A 487 13.03 -40.04 23.78
N ASP A 488 14.18 -39.61 23.26
CA ASP A 488 14.30 -38.30 22.61
C ASP A 488 13.77 -38.32 21.18
N ARG A 489 13.93 -39.45 20.48
CA ARG A 489 13.25 -39.73 19.20
C ARG A 489 11.73 -39.64 19.35
N THR A 490 11.17 -40.22 20.42
CA THR A 490 9.72 -40.19 20.68
C THR A 490 9.24 -38.76 20.98
N LYS A 491 9.91 -38.04 21.90
CA LYS A 491 9.57 -36.64 22.24
C LYS A 491 9.66 -35.72 21.01
N LEU A 492 10.75 -35.82 20.25
CA LEU A 492 10.99 -34.94 19.09
C LEU A 492 10.03 -35.25 17.94
N ASN A 493 9.71 -36.52 17.71
CA ASN A 493 8.68 -36.89 16.74
C ASN A 493 7.29 -36.40 17.16
N GLN A 494 6.95 -36.40 18.45
CA GLN A 494 5.68 -35.83 18.93
C GLN A 494 5.65 -34.31 18.73
N SER A 495 6.72 -33.60 19.13
CA SER A 495 6.93 -32.16 18.84
C SER A 495 6.71 -31.82 17.35
N PHE A 496 7.20 -32.66 16.43
CA PHE A 496 6.99 -32.49 14.98
C PHE A 496 5.54 -32.75 14.52
N ILE A 497 4.83 -33.69 15.16
CA ILE A 497 3.40 -33.94 14.93
C ILE A 497 2.57 -32.75 15.44
N ASP A 498 2.82 -32.29 16.66
CA ASP A 498 2.11 -31.20 17.32
C ASP A 498 2.30 -29.90 16.53
N TYR A 499 3.53 -29.62 16.06
CA TYR A 499 3.83 -28.50 15.18
C TYR A 499 2.99 -28.50 13.90
N ILE A 500 2.99 -29.61 13.13
CA ILE A 500 2.22 -29.66 11.87
C ILE A 500 0.72 -29.62 12.13
N SER A 501 0.24 -30.25 13.21
CA SER A 501 -1.17 -30.21 13.61
C SER A 501 -1.61 -28.79 13.96
N SER A 502 -0.77 -28.05 14.69
CA SER A 502 -1.01 -26.64 15.03
C SER A 502 -1.01 -25.73 13.79
N VAL A 503 -0.11 -25.97 12.82
CA VAL A 503 -0.11 -25.28 11.52
C VAL A 503 -1.42 -25.54 10.76
N ILE A 504 -1.86 -26.80 10.69
CA ILE A 504 -3.10 -27.22 10.01
C ILE A 504 -4.32 -26.54 10.66
N GLN A 505 -4.50 -26.69 11.97
CA GLN A 505 -5.66 -26.16 12.71
C GLN A 505 -5.79 -24.63 12.56
N TYR A 506 -4.68 -23.89 12.56
CA TYR A 506 -4.72 -22.45 12.36
C TYR A 506 -5.15 -22.07 10.92
N ILE A 507 -4.71 -22.83 9.91
CA ILE A 507 -5.10 -22.59 8.52
C ILE A 507 -6.59 -22.91 8.31
N GLU A 508 -7.05 -24.07 8.80
CA GLU A 508 -8.46 -24.52 8.72
C GLU A 508 -9.40 -23.52 9.39
N LYS A 509 -9.09 -23.05 10.62
CA LYS A 509 -9.83 -22.01 11.35
C LYS A 509 -10.13 -20.73 10.55
N TYR A 510 -9.26 -20.33 9.63
CA TYR A 510 -9.50 -19.17 8.75
C TYR A 510 -10.06 -19.56 7.38
N TYR A 511 -9.78 -20.77 6.88
CA TYR A 511 -10.31 -21.28 5.62
C TYR A 511 -11.79 -21.62 5.73
N ASP A 512 -12.23 -22.29 6.80
CA ASP A 512 -13.63 -22.70 7.00
C ASP A 512 -14.59 -21.50 7.03
N GLY A 513 -14.11 -20.34 7.49
CA GLY A 513 -14.85 -19.08 7.44
C GLY A 513 -15.00 -18.45 6.05
N GLN A 514 -14.42 -19.08 5.01
CA GLN A 514 -14.46 -18.65 3.60
C GLN A 514 -14.59 -19.80 2.58
N SER A 515 -14.63 -21.07 3.01
CA SER A 515 -14.47 -22.26 2.16
C SER A 515 -15.53 -22.33 1.07
N GLU A 516 -16.80 -22.17 1.42
CA GLU A 516 -17.93 -22.13 0.48
C GLU A 516 -17.74 -21.09 -0.64
N LEU A 517 -17.30 -19.87 -0.30
CA LEU A 517 -16.99 -18.82 -1.29
C LEU A 517 -15.78 -19.21 -2.16
N ALA A 518 -14.73 -19.76 -1.55
CA ALA A 518 -13.50 -20.16 -2.24
C ALA A 518 -13.70 -21.36 -3.17
N GLU A 519 -14.62 -22.27 -2.84
CA GLU A 519 -14.92 -23.49 -3.59
C GLU A 519 -15.92 -23.25 -4.72
N LEU A 520 -16.98 -22.47 -4.47
CA LEU A 520 -17.90 -22.05 -5.52
C LEU A 520 -17.22 -21.17 -6.57
N THR A 521 -16.27 -20.31 -6.17
CA THR A 521 -15.51 -19.48 -7.14
C THR A 521 -14.34 -20.22 -7.80
N ALA A 522 -13.92 -21.39 -7.30
CA ALA A 522 -12.78 -22.15 -7.87
C ALA A 522 -13.00 -22.56 -9.34
N VAL A 523 -14.25 -22.65 -9.79
CA VAL A 523 -14.60 -22.94 -11.20
C VAL A 523 -13.98 -21.94 -12.18
N PHE A 524 -13.83 -20.67 -11.79
CA PHE A 524 -13.25 -19.64 -12.67
C PHE A 524 -11.72 -19.75 -12.78
N GLY A 525 -11.07 -20.44 -11.83
CA GLY A 525 -9.64 -20.76 -11.87
C GLY A 525 -9.26 -21.94 -12.79
N ILE A 526 -10.23 -22.56 -13.48
CA ILE A 526 -10.02 -23.68 -14.39
C ILE A 526 -9.57 -23.16 -15.76
N CYS A 527 -8.39 -23.60 -16.24
CA CYS A 527 -7.85 -23.23 -17.56
C CYS A 527 -8.38 -24.09 -18.73
N ASP A 528 -8.99 -25.24 -18.45
CA ASP A 528 -9.67 -26.08 -19.44
C ASP A 528 -11.19 -25.88 -19.29
N ILE A 529 -11.70 -24.82 -19.93
CA ILE A 529 -13.08 -24.39 -19.67
C ILE A 529 -14.14 -25.35 -20.24
N ASP A 530 -13.75 -26.34 -21.05
CA ASP A 530 -14.68 -27.40 -21.49
C ASP A 530 -15.04 -28.38 -20.36
N GLN A 531 -14.24 -28.43 -19.29
CA GLN A 531 -14.57 -29.20 -18.09
C GLN A 531 -15.57 -28.48 -17.17
N ILE A 532 -15.83 -27.19 -17.40
CA ILE A 532 -16.77 -26.39 -16.59
C ILE A 532 -18.21 -26.78 -16.93
N LYS A 533 -18.97 -27.17 -15.92
CA LYS A 533 -20.41 -27.43 -16.06
C LYS A 533 -21.19 -26.21 -15.63
N PHE A 534 -22.25 -25.87 -16.38
CA PHE A 534 -23.07 -24.68 -16.10
C PHE A 534 -23.57 -24.62 -14.65
N HIS A 535 -23.93 -25.75 -14.04
CA HIS A 535 -24.39 -25.78 -12.65
C HIS A 535 -23.35 -25.15 -11.69
N GLN A 536 -22.04 -25.38 -11.89
CA GLN A 536 -20.99 -24.80 -11.04
C GLN A 536 -20.97 -23.25 -11.10
N ILE A 537 -21.25 -22.68 -12.27
CA ILE A 537 -21.38 -21.22 -12.44
C ILE A 537 -22.71 -20.73 -11.83
N HIS A 538 -23.81 -21.43 -12.10
CA HIS A 538 -25.14 -21.14 -11.54
C HIS A 538 -25.13 -21.13 -10.00
N ASP A 539 -24.54 -22.15 -9.37
CA ASP A 539 -24.46 -22.32 -7.92
C ASP A 539 -23.65 -21.16 -7.29
N CYS A 540 -22.54 -20.78 -7.93
CA CYS A 540 -21.75 -19.61 -7.54
C CYS A 540 -22.53 -18.30 -7.68
N VAL A 541 -23.18 -18.06 -8.82
CA VAL A 541 -24.01 -16.87 -9.10
C VAL A 541 -25.14 -16.74 -8.08
N THR A 542 -25.80 -17.85 -7.74
CA THR A 542 -26.90 -17.89 -6.77
C THR A 542 -26.41 -17.54 -5.36
N PHE A 543 -25.29 -18.12 -4.92
CA PHE A 543 -24.65 -17.81 -3.63
C PHE A 543 -24.11 -16.37 -3.53
N LEU A 544 -23.68 -15.81 -4.66
CA LEU A 544 -23.25 -14.42 -4.77
C LEU A 544 -24.42 -13.44 -4.90
N MET A 545 -25.63 -13.92 -5.21
CA MET A 545 -26.85 -13.14 -5.46
C MET A 545 -26.65 -12.09 -6.57
N LEU A 546 -26.00 -12.47 -7.68
CA LEU A 546 -25.72 -11.57 -8.79
C LEU A 546 -26.94 -11.39 -9.70
N ASP A 547 -27.20 -10.14 -10.11
CA ASP A 547 -28.25 -9.80 -11.07
C ASP A 547 -27.80 -10.13 -12.51
N VAL A 548 -28.06 -11.36 -12.95
CA VAL A 548 -27.72 -11.89 -14.27
C VAL A 548 -28.89 -12.67 -14.88
N ASP A 549 -28.97 -12.63 -16.20
CA ASP A 549 -29.87 -13.51 -16.96
C ASP A 549 -29.25 -14.92 -17.03
N HIS A 550 -29.88 -15.89 -16.35
CA HIS A 550 -29.35 -17.26 -16.23
C HIS A 550 -29.39 -18.04 -17.54
N ASP A 551 -30.44 -17.89 -18.34
CA ASP A 551 -30.57 -18.60 -19.63
C ASP A 551 -29.55 -18.04 -20.64
N LYS A 552 -29.39 -16.72 -20.66
CA LYS A 552 -28.35 -16.06 -21.45
C LYS A 552 -26.94 -16.41 -20.97
N LEU A 553 -26.71 -16.53 -19.66
CA LEU A 553 -25.41 -16.95 -19.11
C LEU A 553 -25.04 -18.40 -19.51
N PHE A 554 -26.04 -19.27 -19.66
CA PHE A 554 -25.84 -20.61 -20.22
C PHE A 554 -25.41 -20.55 -21.69
N ASP A 555 -26.10 -19.78 -22.53
CA ASP A 555 -25.74 -19.60 -23.95
C ASP A 555 -24.37 -18.91 -24.13
N GLU A 556 -24.02 -17.96 -23.26
CA GLU A 556 -22.70 -17.33 -23.23
C GLU A 556 -21.59 -18.35 -22.88
N LEU A 557 -21.81 -19.22 -21.88
CA LEU A 557 -20.87 -20.30 -21.54
C LEU A 557 -20.69 -21.26 -22.71
N ASN A 558 -21.78 -21.74 -23.32
CA ASN A 558 -21.73 -22.65 -24.46
C ASN A 558 -20.96 -22.04 -25.65
N THR A 559 -21.18 -20.75 -25.92
CA THR A 559 -20.46 -19.98 -26.95
C THR A 559 -18.96 -19.94 -26.64
N LEU A 560 -18.57 -19.60 -25.41
CA LEU A 560 -17.17 -19.51 -24.99
C LEU A 560 -16.48 -20.88 -25.00
N GLN A 561 -17.20 -21.98 -24.69
CA GLN A 561 -16.68 -23.34 -24.78
C GLN A 561 -16.47 -23.83 -26.22
N SER A 562 -17.35 -23.47 -27.16
CA SER A 562 -17.10 -23.71 -28.60
C SER A 562 -15.86 -22.96 -29.06
N LEU A 563 -15.78 -21.66 -28.74
CA LEU A 563 -14.65 -20.81 -29.07
C LEU A 563 -13.34 -21.32 -28.44
N PHE A 564 -13.38 -21.85 -27.21
CA PHE A 564 -12.21 -22.46 -26.55
C PHE A 564 -11.69 -23.68 -27.31
N LYS A 565 -12.57 -24.55 -27.80
CA LYS A 565 -12.20 -25.69 -28.67
C LYS A 565 -11.57 -25.21 -29.98
N GLU A 566 -12.16 -24.19 -30.59
CA GLU A 566 -11.63 -23.58 -31.81
C GLU A 566 -10.22 -23.01 -31.58
N VAL A 567 -10.01 -22.11 -30.61
CA VAL A 567 -8.69 -21.49 -30.37
C VAL A 567 -7.63 -22.50 -29.92
N THR A 568 -8.02 -23.57 -29.21
CA THR A 568 -7.11 -24.65 -28.79
C THR A 568 -6.71 -25.57 -29.95
N ALA A 569 -7.52 -25.65 -31.02
CA ALA A 569 -7.20 -26.42 -32.22
C ALA A 569 -6.29 -25.68 -33.23
N TYR A 570 -5.95 -24.41 -33.01
CA TYR A 570 -4.98 -23.70 -33.86
C TYR A 570 -3.56 -24.25 -33.68
N ARG A 571 -2.76 -24.11 -34.74
CA ARG A 571 -1.33 -24.49 -34.74
C ARG A 571 -0.48 -23.67 -33.75
N GLU A 572 -0.94 -22.46 -33.39
CA GLU A 572 -0.24 -21.58 -32.45
C GLU A 572 -0.68 -21.90 -31.01
N PRO A 573 0.25 -22.16 -30.06
CA PRO A 573 -0.10 -22.46 -28.68
C PRO A 573 -1.00 -21.39 -28.04
N LEU A 574 -2.04 -21.81 -27.31
CA LEU A 574 -2.99 -20.88 -26.70
C LEU A 574 -2.34 -19.87 -25.74
N CYS A 575 -1.24 -20.25 -25.07
CA CYS A 575 -0.42 -19.34 -24.26
C CYS A 575 0.22 -18.20 -25.09
N GLU A 576 0.63 -18.45 -26.34
CA GLU A 576 1.16 -17.42 -27.24
C GLU A 576 0.06 -16.52 -27.80
N GLN A 577 -1.09 -17.11 -28.15
CA GLN A 577 -2.27 -16.35 -28.59
C GLN A 577 -2.73 -15.34 -27.53
N ILE A 578 -2.82 -15.78 -26.27
CA ILE A 578 -3.18 -14.93 -25.12
C ILE A 578 -2.13 -13.83 -24.90
N ARG A 579 -0.83 -14.15 -24.97
CA ARG A 579 0.23 -13.13 -24.86
C ARG A 579 0.15 -12.07 -25.95
N LYS A 580 -0.12 -12.44 -27.20
CA LYS A 580 -0.28 -11.48 -28.30
C LYS A 580 -1.50 -10.58 -28.12
N TYR A 581 -2.55 -11.06 -27.45
CA TYR A 581 -3.72 -10.25 -27.09
C TYR A 581 -3.42 -9.24 -25.97
N ILE A 582 -2.81 -9.69 -24.86
CA ILE A 582 -2.47 -8.83 -23.70
C ILE A 582 -1.30 -7.86 -24.03
N GLY A 583 -0.35 -8.33 -24.84
CA GLY A 583 0.76 -7.59 -25.45
C GLY A 583 2.00 -7.41 -24.56
N ASP A 584 3.19 -7.46 -25.17
CA ASP A 584 4.53 -7.29 -24.56
C ASP A 584 4.78 -5.91 -23.87
N GLY A 585 3.75 -5.08 -23.80
CA GLY A 585 3.67 -3.88 -22.97
C GLY A 585 3.36 -4.19 -21.50
N VAL A 586 2.66 -5.29 -21.21
CA VAL A 586 2.47 -5.79 -19.84
C VAL A 586 3.73 -6.54 -19.43
N CYS A 587 4.70 -5.79 -18.91
CA CYS A 587 5.79 -6.40 -18.18
C CYS A 587 5.24 -6.94 -16.85
N ASP A 588 5.14 -8.27 -16.75
CA ASP A 588 4.91 -9.00 -15.49
C ASP A 588 6.12 -8.92 -14.53
N SER A 589 7.07 -8.03 -14.83
CA SER A 589 8.09 -7.49 -13.93
C SER A 589 7.49 -6.62 -12.80
N ALA A 590 6.48 -7.15 -12.11
CA ALA A 590 6.32 -6.90 -10.68
C ALA A 590 7.59 -7.30 -9.91
N GLY A 591 8.39 -8.24 -10.46
CA GLY A 591 9.67 -8.68 -9.91
C GLY A 591 10.88 -7.76 -10.13
N ASN A 592 10.81 -6.68 -10.94
CA ASN A 592 11.95 -5.76 -11.10
C ASN A 592 12.00 -4.68 -10.01
N ILE A 593 12.14 -5.13 -8.76
CA ILE A 593 12.79 -4.35 -7.71
C ILE A 593 14.29 -4.48 -7.94
N THR A 594 14.79 -3.77 -8.96
CA THR A 594 16.19 -3.73 -9.37
C THR A 594 16.54 -2.28 -9.72
N GLY A 595 17.32 -1.62 -8.88
CA GLY A 595 17.59 -0.18 -9.01
C GLY A 595 18.26 0.43 -7.77
N ASP A 596 19.52 0.04 -7.58
CA ASP A 596 20.62 0.74 -6.91
C ASP A 596 20.42 1.40 -5.53
N GLN A 597 21.08 0.81 -4.54
CA GLN A 597 21.87 1.43 -3.45
C GLN A 597 21.21 2.42 -2.47
N ASP A 598 21.13 1.98 -1.20
CA ASP A 598 21.32 2.76 0.04
C ASP A 598 21.62 1.74 1.18
N ASP A 599 22.85 1.19 1.19
CA ASP A 599 23.63 0.47 2.24
C ASP A 599 23.02 -0.49 3.31
N GLU A 600 21.72 -0.80 3.33
CA GLU A 600 21.10 -1.63 4.40
C GLU A 600 20.43 -2.97 3.96
N SER A 601 20.47 -3.37 2.69
CA SER A 601 19.63 -4.51 2.22
C SER A 601 20.11 -5.41 1.07
N ASP A 602 21.41 -5.73 1.00
CA ASP A 602 21.91 -6.83 0.12
C ASP A 602 21.15 -8.16 0.32
N ASP A 603 20.71 -8.43 1.56
CA ASP A 603 19.81 -9.53 1.91
C ASP A 603 18.49 -9.50 1.12
N GLU A 604 17.87 -8.33 0.88
CA GLU A 604 16.58 -8.23 0.18
C GLU A 604 16.70 -8.71 -1.27
N GLU A 605 17.79 -8.34 -1.95
CA GLU A 605 18.08 -8.81 -3.30
C GLU A 605 18.46 -10.29 -3.31
N LEU A 606 19.19 -10.80 -2.31
CA LEU A 606 19.45 -12.24 -2.18
C LEU A 606 18.18 -13.05 -1.93
N PHE A 607 17.29 -12.60 -1.03
CA PHE A 607 16.00 -13.25 -0.79
C PHE A 607 15.12 -13.24 -2.05
N HIS A 608 15.11 -12.15 -2.83
CA HIS A 608 14.43 -12.13 -4.13
C HIS A 608 15.09 -13.08 -5.13
N LYS A 609 16.41 -13.06 -5.29
CA LYS A 609 17.13 -13.95 -6.22
C LYS A 609 17.02 -15.44 -5.89
N SER A 610 16.99 -15.82 -4.61
CA SER A 610 16.80 -17.23 -4.20
C SER A 610 15.35 -17.69 -4.35
N THR A 611 14.39 -16.79 -4.16
CA THR A 611 12.96 -17.14 -4.05
C THR A 611 12.23 -16.99 -5.40
N ILE A 612 12.71 -16.10 -6.28
CA ILE A 612 12.22 -15.89 -7.66
C ILE A 612 12.98 -16.82 -8.64
N GLN A 613 13.39 -18.01 -8.20
CA GLN A 613 13.70 -19.14 -9.09
C GLN A 613 12.52 -20.11 -9.30
N ILE A 614 11.33 -19.79 -8.77
CA ILE A 614 10.10 -20.22 -9.44
C ILE A 614 10.02 -19.42 -10.75
N HIS A 615 10.66 -19.93 -11.81
CA HIS A 615 10.33 -19.51 -13.17
C HIS A 615 8.82 -19.71 -13.34
N GLU A 616 8.09 -18.62 -13.64
CA GLU A 616 6.81 -18.79 -14.31
C GLU A 616 7.14 -19.47 -15.64
N LYS A 617 6.72 -20.74 -15.78
CA LYS A 617 7.00 -21.50 -17.00
C LYS A 617 6.46 -20.69 -18.16
N GLU A 618 7.26 -20.52 -19.21
CA GLU A 618 6.92 -19.77 -20.44
C GLU A 618 5.73 -20.37 -21.23
N ASN A 619 4.96 -21.28 -20.63
CA ASN A 619 3.73 -21.87 -21.16
C ASN A 619 2.58 -21.93 -20.15
N GLN A 620 2.71 -21.37 -18.94
CA GLN A 620 1.57 -21.30 -18.00
C GLN A 620 0.56 -20.24 -18.48
N ILE A 621 -0.69 -20.67 -18.68
CA ILE A 621 -1.85 -19.80 -18.90
C ILE A 621 -2.36 -19.32 -17.55
N ARG A 622 -2.70 -18.02 -17.45
CA ARG A 622 -3.44 -17.46 -16.31
C ARG A 622 -4.95 -17.55 -16.60
N PRO A 623 -5.80 -17.99 -15.66
CA PRO A 623 -7.24 -18.07 -15.87
C PRO A 623 -7.87 -16.72 -16.24
N ASP A 624 -7.50 -15.64 -15.54
CA ASP A 624 -8.03 -14.30 -15.80
C ASP A 624 -7.76 -13.83 -17.24
N GLN A 625 -6.54 -14.03 -17.75
CA GLN A 625 -6.17 -13.70 -19.12
C GLN A 625 -6.79 -14.63 -20.17
N LEU A 626 -7.07 -15.89 -19.84
CA LEU A 626 -7.82 -16.80 -20.72
C LEU A 626 -9.25 -16.30 -20.94
N TRP A 627 -9.96 -15.94 -19.86
CA TRP A 627 -11.29 -15.36 -19.97
C TRP A 627 -11.28 -14.07 -20.78
N CYS A 628 -10.35 -13.14 -20.50
CA CYS A 628 -10.14 -11.94 -21.32
C CYS A 628 -9.97 -12.25 -22.81
N TYR A 629 -9.12 -13.22 -23.15
CA TYR A 629 -8.90 -13.62 -24.54
C TYR A 629 -10.17 -14.14 -25.20
N LEU A 630 -10.86 -15.10 -24.58
CA LEU A 630 -12.10 -15.68 -25.14
C LEU A 630 -13.20 -14.62 -25.29
N LEU A 631 -13.40 -13.76 -24.29
CA LEU A 631 -14.39 -12.68 -24.32
C LEU A 631 -14.06 -11.62 -25.39
N SER A 632 -12.77 -11.38 -25.67
CA SER A 632 -12.32 -10.50 -26.76
C SER A 632 -12.47 -11.09 -28.16
N LYS A 633 -12.64 -12.42 -28.25
CA LYS A 633 -12.76 -13.19 -29.49
C LYS A 633 -14.20 -13.61 -29.81
N SER A 634 -15.10 -13.56 -28.83
CA SER A 634 -16.52 -13.80 -29.05
C SER A 634 -17.11 -12.81 -30.05
N THR A 635 -17.96 -13.30 -30.95
CA THR A 635 -18.75 -12.48 -31.88
C THR A 635 -20.03 -11.94 -31.22
N SER A 636 -20.43 -12.50 -30.09
CA SER A 636 -21.55 -12.04 -29.26
C SER A 636 -21.03 -11.31 -28.00
N LEU A 637 -21.79 -10.32 -27.53
CA LEU A 637 -21.46 -9.62 -26.29
C LEU A 637 -21.83 -10.49 -25.08
N CYS A 638 -20.83 -11.17 -24.51
CA CYS A 638 -21.00 -11.99 -23.31
C CYS A 638 -21.08 -11.12 -22.04
N SER A 639 -22.17 -10.36 -21.87
CA SER A 639 -22.30 -9.40 -20.78
C SER A 639 -22.59 -10.05 -19.43
N GLU A 640 -23.26 -11.20 -19.37
CA GLU A 640 -23.56 -11.85 -18.10
C GLU A 640 -22.30 -12.50 -17.52
N MET A 641 -21.53 -13.22 -18.35
CA MET A 641 -20.23 -13.77 -17.99
C MET A 641 -19.26 -12.65 -17.58
N MET A 642 -19.25 -11.51 -18.28
CA MET A 642 -18.46 -10.34 -17.89
C MET A 642 -18.82 -9.81 -16.50
N LYS A 643 -20.11 -9.74 -16.11
CA LYS A 643 -20.52 -9.35 -14.74
C LYS A 643 -19.97 -10.32 -13.70
N VAL A 644 -20.15 -11.63 -13.93
CA VAL A 644 -19.74 -12.69 -12.98
C VAL A 644 -18.23 -12.68 -12.78
N LEU A 645 -17.46 -12.62 -13.87
CA LEU A 645 -16.00 -12.55 -13.81
C LEU A 645 -15.52 -11.25 -13.16
N ALA A 646 -16.15 -10.11 -13.46
CA ALA A 646 -15.83 -8.83 -12.82
C ALA A 646 -16.03 -8.88 -11.30
N TYR A 647 -17.14 -9.48 -10.83
CA TYR A 647 -17.39 -9.67 -9.41
C TYR A 647 -16.36 -10.61 -8.79
N VAL A 648 -16.21 -11.85 -9.30
CA VAL A 648 -15.35 -12.87 -8.70
C VAL A 648 -13.88 -12.44 -8.67
N TYR A 649 -13.34 -11.94 -9.78
CA TYR A 649 -11.94 -11.55 -9.86
C TYR A 649 -11.60 -10.24 -9.14
N SER A 650 -12.61 -9.46 -8.74
CA SER A 650 -12.38 -8.31 -7.84
C SER A 650 -12.05 -8.72 -6.40
N ILE A 651 -12.45 -9.93 -5.95
CA ILE A 651 -12.27 -10.35 -4.55
C ILE A 651 -10.82 -10.88 -4.33
N PRO A 652 -10.04 -10.27 -3.41
CA PRO A 652 -8.69 -10.71 -3.10
C PRO A 652 -8.68 -11.80 -2.01
N CYS A 653 -7.70 -12.71 -2.09
CA CYS A 653 -7.39 -13.71 -1.06
C CYS A 653 -6.06 -13.44 -0.33
N SER A 654 -5.40 -12.33 -0.67
CA SER A 654 -4.19 -11.82 -0.02
C SER A 654 -4.14 -10.30 -0.12
N ASN A 655 -3.61 -9.66 0.92
CA ASN A 655 -3.39 -8.21 0.98
C ASN A 655 -1.96 -7.80 0.59
N ALA A 656 -1.09 -8.76 0.26
CA ALA A 656 0.34 -8.52 0.03
C ALA A 656 0.68 -7.49 -1.07
N PHE A 657 -0.25 -7.19 -1.97
CA PHE A 657 -0.07 -6.11 -2.95
C PHE A 657 -0.19 -4.70 -2.32
N ALA A 658 -0.98 -4.54 -1.25
CA ALA A 658 -1.01 -3.30 -0.46
C ALA A 658 0.32 -3.11 0.28
N GLU A 659 0.83 -4.17 0.91
CA GLU A 659 2.15 -4.20 1.55
C GLU A 659 3.29 -3.90 0.55
N GLY A 660 3.16 -4.37 -0.70
CA GLY A 660 4.06 -4.03 -1.81
C GLY A 660 4.15 -2.52 -2.10
N VAL A 661 3.10 -1.74 -1.80
CA VAL A 661 3.14 -0.27 -1.91
C VAL A 661 4.14 0.32 -0.91
N PHE A 662 4.34 -0.29 0.26
CA PHE A 662 5.37 0.17 1.21
C PHE A 662 6.80 -0.10 0.74
N SER A 663 7.02 -1.15 -0.05
CA SER A 663 8.30 -1.33 -0.75
C SER A 663 8.55 -0.17 -1.71
N HIS A 664 7.57 0.17 -2.56
CA HIS A 664 7.65 1.35 -3.41
C HIS A 664 7.79 2.67 -2.62
N MET A 665 7.18 2.78 -1.44
CA MET A 665 7.30 3.95 -0.56
C MET A 665 8.72 4.12 0.00
N LYS A 666 9.45 3.04 0.29
CA LYS A 666 10.89 3.12 0.66
C LYS A 666 11.71 3.78 -0.46
N HIS A 667 11.58 3.31 -1.70
CA HIS A 667 12.28 3.88 -2.86
C HIS A 667 11.84 5.31 -3.24
N VAL A 668 10.61 5.71 -2.88
CA VAL A 668 10.17 7.10 -3.02
C VAL A 668 10.77 7.97 -1.90
N TRP A 669 10.89 7.46 -0.68
CA TRP A 669 11.19 8.21 0.55
C TRP A 669 12.55 7.84 1.17
N THR A 670 13.61 7.94 0.36
CA THR A 670 15.02 7.76 0.73
C THR A 670 15.59 9.01 1.45
N PRO A 671 16.75 8.91 2.14
CA PRO A 671 17.42 10.05 2.78
C PRO A 671 17.72 11.20 1.81
N SER A 672 18.21 10.87 0.61
CA SER A 672 18.49 11.81 -0.50
C SER A 672 17.24 12.52 -1.06
N ARG A 673 16.04 12.11 -0.63
CA ARG A 673 14.74 12.64 -1.03
C ARG A 673 13.87 13.13 0.14
N ASN A 674 14.40 13.13 1.37
CA ASN A 674 13.65 13.22 2.64
C ASN A 674 13.05 14.60 2.98
N SER A 675 12.68 15.41 1.99
CA SER A 675 12.01 16.72 2.15
C SER A 675 10.68 16.80 1.39
N MET A 676 10.09 15.65 1.05
CA MET A 676 8.81 15.57 0.36
C MET A 676 7.65 15.54 1.37
N SER A 677 6.59 16.30 1.11
CA SER A 677 5.36 16.21 1.90
C SER A 677 4.60 14.91 1.59
N ASN A 678 3.77 14.45 2.53
CA ASN A 678 2.93 13.26 2.35
C ASN A 678 2.10 13.30 1.05
N GLU A 679 1.53 14.46 0.69
CA GLU A 679 0.85 14.68 -0.60
C GLU A 679 1.75 14.37 -1.82
N THR A 680 3.04 14.72 -1.73
CA THR A 680 4.01 14.48 -2.81
C THR A 680 4.35 13.00 -2.91
N VAL A 681 4.53 12.32 -1.76
CA VAL A 681 4.74 10.86 -1.70
C VAL A 681 3.52 10.12 -2.25
N ALA A 682 2.31 10.50 -1.84
CA ALA A 682 1.05 9.95 -2.34
C ALA A 682 0.90 10.11 -3.86
N ALA A 683 1.19 11.31 -4.39
CA ALA A 683 1.16 11.56 -5.83
C ALA A 683 2.17 10.66 -6.59
N GLU A 684 3.39 10.52 -6.08
CA GLU A 684 4.39 9.66 -6.70
C GLU A 684 4.05 8.17 -6.63
N LEU A 685 3.49 7.68 -5.53
CA LEU A 685 3.02 6.30 -5.43
C LEU A 685 1.93 6.01 -6.47
N LYS A 686 0.94 6.90 -6.62
CA LYS A 686 -0.11 6.74 -7.65
C LYS A 686 0.44 6.80 -9.07
N ILE A 687 1.44 7.64 -9.34
CA ILE A 687 2.11 7.68 -10.65
C ILE A 687 2.93 6.41 -10.90
N ARG A 688 3.69 5.93 -9.90
CA ARG A 688 4.66 4.82 -10.04
C ARG A 688 4.00 3.45 -10.07
N VAL A 689 2.97 3.21 -9.25
CA VAL A 689 2.30 1.91 -9.16
C VAL A 689 1.31 1.73 -10.30
N ASN A 690 0.46 2.73 -10.55
CA ASN A 690 -0.68 2.57 -11.46
C ASN A 690 -0.27 2.70 -12.95
N SER A 691 0.85 3.36 -13.25
CA SER A 691 1.33 3.54 -14.62
C SER A 691 2.51 2.64 -14.94
N LYS A 692 2.24 1.54 -15.68
CA LYS A 692 3.27 0.60 -16.18
C LYS A 692 3.90 1.00 -17.52
N MET A 693 3.60 2.18 -18.07
CA MET A 693 4.08 2.61 -19.40
C MET A 693 5.62 2.75 -19.45
N LYS A 694 6.24 2.39 -20.57
CA LYS A 694 7.70 2.51 -20.76
C LYS A 694 8.04 3.99 -21.04
N CYS A 695 9.02 4.55 -20.34
CA CYS A 695 9.32 6.00 -20.34
C CYS A 695 9.54 6.59 -21.74
N LYS A 696 10.12 5.83 -22.68
CA LYS A 696 10.31 6.22 -24.08
C LYS A 696 9.01 6.44 -24.86
N ASP A 697 7.96 5.71 -24.53
CA ASP A 697 6.66 5.75 -25.23
C ASP A 697 5.73 6.81 -24.60
N PHE A 698 6.03 7.24 -23.35
CA PHE A 698 5.25 8.21 -22.59
C PHE A 698 5.21 9.62 -23.21
N TYR A 699 6.20 10.01 -24.01
CA TYR A 699 6.20 11.32 -24.68
C TYR A 699 5.03 11.46 -25.66
N SER A 700 4.88 10.48 -26.56
CA SER A 700 3.79 10.42 -27.54
C SER A 700 2.42 10.32 -26.86
N PHE A 701 2.34 9.61 -25.73
CA PHE A 701 1.15 9.58 -24.87
C PHE A 701 0.86 10.95 -24.26
N ALA A 702 1.82 11.63 -23.63
CA ALA A 702 1.60 12.95 -23.03
C ALA A 702 1.15 14.00 -24.07
N GLN A 703 1.64 13.91 -25.32
CA GLN A 703 1.16 14.73 -26.43
C GLN A 703 -0.29 14.45 -26.83
N SER A 704 -0.77 13.21 -26.74
CA SER A 704 -2.13 12.82 -27.15
C SER A 704 -3.21 13.08 -26.10
N GLN A 705 -2.86 13.74 -24.98
CA GLN A 705 -3.74 13.94 -23.82
C GLN A 705 -3.97 15.44 -23.52
N PRO A 706 -4.94 16.10 -24.19
CA PRO A 706 -5.17 17.55 -24.05
C PRO A 706 -5.39 18.01 -22.61
N GLU A 707 -6.16 17.26 -21.81
CA GLU A 707 -6.47 17.62 -20.43
C GLU A 707 -5.25 17.50 -19.50
N LEU A 708 -4.32 16.58 -19.76
CA LEU A 708 -3.04 16.49 -19.05
C LEU A 708 -2.15 17.71 -19.36
N ILE A 709 -2.00 18.05 -20.65
CA ILE A 709 -1.25 19.25 -21.11
C ILE A 709 -1.84 20.53 -20.50
N LYS A 710 -3.17 20.67 -20.54
CA LYS A 710 -3.94 21.79 -19.98
C LYS A 710 -3.76 21.91 -18.47
N SER A 711 -3.83 20.80 -17.73
CA SER A 711 -3.62 20.75 -16.28
C SER A 711 -2.21 21.21 -15.90
N ALA A 712 -1.18 20.65 -16.54
CA ALA A 712 0.22 21.03 -16.31
C ALA A 712 0.54 22.49 -16.68
N LYS A 713 -0.13 23.03 -17.72
CA LYS A 713 -0.01 24.43 -18.15
C LYS A 713 -0.71 25.42 -17.21
N SER A 714 -1.74 24.99 -16.49
CA SER A 714 -2.66 25.91 -15.83
C SER A 714 -1.99 26.75 -14.72
N LYS A 715 -2.42 28.02 -14.59
CA LYS A 715 -2.16 28.82 -13.39
C LYS A 715 -3.13 28.49 -12.23
N GLN A 716 -4.01 27.50 -12.40
CA GLN A 716 -4.99 27.07 -11.39
C GLN A 716 -4.41 26.15 -10.31
N LYS A 717 -3.07 26.03 -10.23
CA LYS A 717 -2.32 25.42 -9.10
C LYS A 717 -2.73 25.93 -7.71
N TYR A 718 -3.46 27.05 -7.62
CA TYR A 718 -3.96 27.66 -6.39
C TYR A 718 -5.46 27.41 -6.09
N SER A 719 -6.22 26.72 -6.97
CA SER A 719 -7.65 26.43 -6.73
C SER A 719 -7.87 25.06 -6.10
N TYR A 720 -7.18 24.01 -6.56
CA TYR A 720 -7.35 22.64 -6.05
C TYR A 720 -6.89 22.52 -4.59
N VAL A 721 -5.81 23.20 -4.24
CA VAL A 721 -5.32 23.34 -2.85
C VAL A 721 -6.41 23.91 -1.94
N LYS A 722 -7.24 24.85 -2.38
CA LYS A 722 -8.35 25.37 -1.56
C LYS A 722 -9.41 24.31 -1.24
N LYS A 723 -9.75 23.42 -2.18
CA LYS A 723 -10.69 22.31 -1.92
C LYS A 723 -10.11 21.28 -0.94
N ARG A 724 -8.84 20.88 -1.12
CA ARG A 724 -8.16 19.95 -0.19
C ARG A 724 -7.92 20.55 1.19
N VAL A 725 -7.55 21.83 1.29
CA VAL A 725 -7.38 22.51 2.58
C VAL A 725 -8.71 22.69 3.30
N SER A 726 -9.85 22.91 2.60
CA SER A 726 -11.16 22.87 3.26
C SER A 726 -11.56 21.47 3.75
N ALA A 727 -11.16 20.40 3.06
CA ALA A 727 -11.38 19.03 3.56
C ALA A 727 -10.52 18.74 4.79
N ASN A 728 -9.22 19.06 4.76
CA ASN A 728 -8.34 18.87 5.91
C ASN A 728 -8.72 19.76 7.11
N ALA A 729 -9.19 20.99 6.89
CA ALA A 729 -9.73 21.83 7.96
C ALA A 729 -11.02 21.24 8.56
N ASN A 730 -11.85 20.56 7.76
CA ASN A 730 -13.01 19.82 8.28
C ASN A 730 -12.57 18.56 9.06
N ARG A 731 -11.48 17.87 8.66
CA ARG A 731 -10.89 16.76 9.45
C ARG A 731 -10.47 17.19 10.86
N GLU A 732 -10.02 18.43 11.06
CA GLU A 732 -9.69 18.98 12.39
C GLU A 732 -10.94 19.48 13.18
N ASN A 733 -12.08 19.67 12.52
CA ASN A 733 -13.34 20.16 13.13
C ASN A 733 -14.45 19.08 13.18
N LEU A 734 -14.09 17.81 12.93
CA LEU A 734 -14.93 16.62 13.08
C LEU A 734 -14.29 15.60 14.06
N LEU A 735 -13.35 16.09 14.88
CA LEU A 735 -12.85 15.49 16.12
C LEU A 735 -13.63 16.07 17.31
#